data_AF-A0A9E3J2C8-F1
#
_entry.id   AF-A0A9E3J2C8-F1
#
_cell.length_a   1.000
_cell.length_b   1.000
_cell.length_c   1.000
_cell.angle_alpha   90.00
_cell.angle_beta   90.00
_cell.angle_gamma   90.00
#
_symmetry.space_group_name_H-M   'P 1'
#
loop_
_entity.id
_entity.type
_entity.pdbx_description
1 polymer ?
#
loop_
_entity_poly.entity_id
_entity_poly.type
_entity_poly.pdbx_seq_one_letter_code
_entity_poly.pdbx_strand_id
1 'polypeptide(L)'
;MKVGILTAAVLASSSLASSSLASSSLASWSAMAAPAAPASVLMTAPDDPSAVRVKGVADGRADDTDAVQRAIDAARDPSGHGLVFLPSGRYRLTRSIRVPPGVRIFGVGAERPVFVLGPSTPGFQDGVKTIIIFTGDDQYSVGRIPVPVPTVVPASAQVRDANSGTFYSALSNVDIEIGAGNPAAAGVRFRMAQHAFLSHMDFRLGSAFAGVYQAGNLMQDVHFHGGRYGIVSEKTSPAWQFTLVDSTFDGQRDAAIREHEADLTLVNVAMRNTPVGIDIDRGYSDSLWGKNVRFENVSKAGVIISNEDSVFTQVGFDNAVASRTPVFARFRDSGKTVPGQGSAYRVASFTYGLTLPGQGQMGAFKTAADITPLKTPPATPVPAIRPLPPTRDWTNVKTLGVKGDGVTDDTAALQAAIDARRVLYLPIGIYKITATLRLRPDTVLIGLHPAATQLALPDNNPAHAGVGPVAPMIETPSGGANILSGIGLFTGRINPRASAVLWRSGESSLMQDVRIMGGHGTRIVDAKPLEALNAHSGDPVADNRWDAQYPSIWVSGGGGVFANVWSPNTFAQAGFYVSNTRTPGHVYEMSVEHHVRNEFVLDDVENWEFLAPQTEQEVGDGPDAISLEVRNSRNILFANYHGYRVTRSYHPAKMAVRLFNAADIRFRNVHINAESGFASCDAEGCGTFLRASKFPFENAVVDETRQIETREREFAVLDIPAAASAVPPSLTNAAMKPLATGFWSISGAAVAPDGALYFVERRFQRIYRWTSARGLEVVRDNALDPVNLAVDGSGKLLVLSSFGPEGTVYSVDPDGPKDQLTVIPPTPAAPHPGAKTLLPVNWWNNGEFRDQYDPASDRFTTLAEMFARDAAAPKAREYVSPDGRLVLPAFRVTQQGPPDHVGWRWSDTLQTYGLIPAAVGERVFVSNESEGRTYRAKVGPGGALSDLQVFANRGGESVAVDPQGQVYVANGQIFKYAADGQLAGRIDVPERPLQLVFGGPDRRTLFVLTHHTLYALTP
;
A
#
# COMPACT_ATOMS: atom_id res chain seq x y z
N MET A 1 -60.30 -14.74 -26.70
CA MET A 1 -61.46 -15.25 -27.47
C MET A 1 -61.24 -14.86 -28.93
N LYS A 2 -61.12 -15.87 -29.77
CA LYS A 2 -61.24 -15.96 -31.23
C LYS A 2 -61.50 -14.69 -32.09
N VAL A 3 -60.69 -14.64 -33.16
CA VAL A 3 -61.05 -14.49 -34.58
C VAL A 3 -60.91 -13.10 -35.20
N GLY A 4 -60.00 -13.02 -36.18
CA GLY A 4 -59.85 -11.93 -37.14
C GLY A 4 -60.61 -12.20 -38.45
N ILE A 5 -59.93 -11.92 -39.57
CA ILE A 5 -60.28 -12.16 -41.00
C ILE A 5 -61.06 -10.98 -41.63
N LEU A 6 -60.78 -10.43 -42.82
CA LEU A 6 -59.73 -10.57 -43.84
C LEU A 6 -60.11 -9.64 -45.04
N THR A 7 -59.15 -9.46 -45.97
CA THR A 7 -59.30 -9.27 -47.45
C THR A 7 -59.87 -7.94 -47.98
N ALA A 8 -59.10 -7.15 -48.77
CA ALA A 8 -58.71 -7.28 -50.20
C ALA A 8 -59.79 -6.67 -51.14
N ALA A 9 -59.55 -6.06 -52.30
CA ALA A 9 -58.39 -5.91 -53.18
C ALA A 9 -58.73 -4.91 -54.32
N VAL A 10 -57.69 -4.36 -54.98
CA VAL A 10 -57.52 -4.30 -56.46
C VAL A 10 -58.04 -3.11 -57.31
N LEU A 11 -57.05 -2.46 -57.97
CA LEU A 11 -56.91 -1.87 -59.33
C LEU A 11 -57.97 -0.86 -59.82
N ALA A 12 -57.68 0.15 -60.66
CA ALA A 12 -56.51 0.79 -61.23
C ALA A 12 -57.06 1.91 -62.13
N SER A 13 -56.33 3.02 -62.30
CA SER A 13 -56.04 3.70 -63.57
C SER A 13 -55.81 5.21 -63.41
N SER A 14 -54.83 5.63 -64.17
CA SER A 14 -54.10 6.89 -64.23
C SER A 14 -54.85 8.02 -64.95
N SER A 15 -54.70 9.26 -64.48
CA SER A 15 -53.92 10.32 -65.18
C SER A 15 -54.23 11.72 -64.62
N LEU A 16 -53.27 12.62 -64.83
CA LEU A 16 -53.31 14.09 -64.75
C LEU A 16 -52.76 14.78 -63.49
N ALA A 17 -51.53 15.24 -63.67
CA ALA A 17 -51.12 16.65 -63.57
C ALA A 17 -51.45 17.45 -62.29
N SER A 18 -50.36 17.75 -61.56
CA SER A 18 -50.08 19.00 -60.85
C SER A 18 -51.10 19.48 -59.81
N SER A 19 -50.81 19.26 -58.51
CA SER A 19 -50.38 20.30 -57.55
C SER A 19 -50.76 19.95 -56.10
N SER A 20 -49.80 19.37 -55.36
CA SER A 20 -49.72 19.46 -53.89
C SER A 20 -48.36 18.93 -53.45
N LEU A 21 -47.47 19.84 -53.04
CA LEU A 21 -46.22 19.52 -52.37
C LEU A 21 -46.55 18.90 -51.00
N ALA A 22 -46.54 17.57 -50.93
CA ALA A 22 -46.52 16.85 -49.67
C ALA A 22 -45.10 16.93 -49.09
N SER A 23 -44.99 17.62 -47.97
CA SER A 23 -43.86 17.61 -47.06
C SER A 23 -43.54 16.18 -46.61
N SER A 24 -42.56 15.55 -47.24
CA SER A 24 -41.85 14.40 -46.72
C SER A 24 -40.96 14.87 -45.58
N SER A 25 -41.38 14.58 -44.35
CA SER A 25 -40.54 14.68 -43.15
C SER A 25 -39.41 13.65 -43.27
N LEU A 26 -38.32 14.06 -43.91
CA LEU A 26 -37.01 13.45 -43.76
C LEU A 26 -36.64 13.58 -42.28
N ALA A 27 -36.69 12.47 -41.55
CA ALA A 27 -36.04 12.33 -40.28
C ALA A 27 -34.53 12.49 -40.52
N SER A 28 -34.03 13.71 -40.40
CA SER A 28 -32.62 14.02 -40.34
C SER A 28 -32.05 13.29 -39.12
N TRP A 29 -31.46 12.12 -39.37
CA TRP A 29 -30.47 11.56 -38.47
C TRP A 29 -29.34 12.58 -38.40
N SER A 30 -29.34 13.38 -37.35
CA SER A 30 -28.17 14.17 -36.97
C SER A 30 -27.04 13.16 -36.78
N ALA A 31 -26.14 13.08 -37.76
CA ALA A 31 -24.87 12.43 -37.58
C ALA A 31 -24.26 13.04 -36.31
N MET A 32 -24.22 12.26 -35.23
CA MET A 32 -23.45 12.63 -34.06
C MET A 32 -22.02 12.82 -34.56
N ALA A 33 -21.53 14.06 -34.54
CA ALA A 33 -20.14 14.33 -34.78
C ALA A 33 -19.34 13.43 -33.83
N ALA A 34 -18.45 12.60 -34.37
CA ALA A 34 -17.50 11.88 -33.55
C ALA A 34 -16.79 12.91 -32.65
N PRO A 35 -16.68 12.66 -31.34
CA PRO A 35 -15.88 13.55 -30.49
C PRO A 35 -14.50 13.68 -31.13
N ALA A 36 -14.02 14.92 -31.26
CA ALA A 36 -12.69 15.19 -31.80
C ALA A 36 -11.67 14.33 -31.04
N ALA A 37 -10.77 13.65 -31.75
CA ALA A 37 -9.73 12.85 -31.12
C ALA A 37 -8.98 13.75 -30.12
N PRO A 38 -8.96 13.40 -28.83
CA PRO A 38 -8.26 14.19 -27.83
C PRO A 38 -6.79 14.37 -28.19
N ALA A 39 -6.30 15.59 -27.98
CA ALA A 39 -4.99 16.00 -28.45
C ALA A 39 -3.89 15.22 -27.71
N SER A 40 -2.91 14.72 -28.47
CA SER A 40 -1.71 14.10 -27.93
C SER A 40 -0.93 15.10 -27.06
N VAL A 41 -0.53 14.70 -25.85
CA VAL A 41 0.34 15.54 -24.99
C VAL A 41 1.80 15.50 -25.42
N LEU A 42 2.21 14.47 -26.17
CA LEU A 42 3.52 14.35 -26.80
C LEU A 42 3.41 14.43 -28.34
N MET A 43 3.04 15.61 -28.84
CA MET A 43 2.79 15.86 -30.28
C MET A 43 4.00 15.54 -31.18
N THR A 44 5.22 15.77 -30.68
CA THR A 44 6.46 15.35 -31.31
C THR A 44 7.22 14.43 -30.37
N ALA A 45 7.76 13.33 -30.91
CA ALA A 45 8.61 12.44 -30.14
C ALA A 45 9.87 13.21 -29.68
N PRO A 46 10.17 13.25 -28.37
CA PRO A 46 11.44 13.81 -27.89
C PRO A 46 12.63 13.07 -28.53
N ASP A 47 13.71 13.81 -28.76
CA ASP A 47 14.95 13.25 -29.29
C ASP A 47 15.70 12.49 -28.19
N ASP A 48 15.37 11.22 -28.03
CA ASP A 48 16.02 10.30 -27.09
C ASP A 48 16.68 9.13 -27.85
N PRO A 49 18.02 9.04 -27.87
CA PRO A 49 18.72 8.02 -28.64
C PRO A 49 18.57 6.61 -28.05
N SER A 50 18.18 6.48 -26.79
CA SER A 50 17.97 5.18 -26.13
C SER A 50 16.55 4.66 -26.30
N ALA A 51 15.62 5.47 -26.80
CA ALA A 51 14.24 5.05 -26.98
C ALA A 51 14.07 4.11 -28.18
N VAL A 52 13.38 2.98 -27.96
CA VAL A 52 12.98 2.07 -29.03
C VAL A 52 11.65 2.53 -29.61
N ARG A 53 11.60 2.73 -30.93
CA ARG A 53 10.36 3.07 -31.63
C ARG A 53 9.65 1.81 -32.14
N VAL A 54 8.36 1.68 -31.84
CA VAL A 54 7.51 0.60 -32.35
C VAL A 54 7.41 0.68 -33.88
N LYS A 55 7.56 -0.47 -34.54
CA LYS A 55 7.44 -0.63 -35.99
C LYS A 55 6.34 -1.64 -36.34
N GLY A 56 5.09 -1.24 -36.12
CA GLY A 56 3.89 -1.96 -36.55
C GLY A 56 3.29 -1.36 -37.84
N VAL A 57 2.29 -2.03 -38.40
CA VAL A 57 1.49 -1.53 -39.54
C VAL A 57 0.59 -0.39 -39.08
N ALA A 58 0.03 -0.49 -37.88
CA ALA A 58 -0.73 0.55 -37.19
C ALA A 58 -1.99 1.06 -37.94
N ASP A 59 -2.65 0.19 -38.70
CA ASP A 59 -3.86 0.50 -39.49
C ASP A 59 -5.18 0.09 -38.79
N GLY A 60 -5.10 -0.50 -37.60
CA GLY A 60 -6.21 -1.02 -36.81
C GLY A 60 -6.77 -2.36 -37.30
N ARG A 61 -6.14 -2.99 -38.30
CA ARG A 61 -6.59 -4.23 -38.96
C ARG A 61 -5.53 -5.33 -38.89
N ALA A 62 -4.30 -5.02 -39.29
CA ALA A 62 -3.17 -5.93 -39.16
C ALA A 62 -2.87 -6.18 -37.68
N ASP A 63 -2.54 -7.43 -37.36
CA ASP A 63 -2.14 -7.78 -36.00
C ASP A 63 -0.73 -7.26 -35.71
N ASP A 64 -0.64 -6.27 -34.83
CA ASP A 64 0.60 -5.61 -34.44
C ASP A 64 1.19 -6.17 -33.15
N THR A 65 0.59 -7.23 -32.57
CA THR A 65 0.97 -7.70 -31.23
C THR A 65 2.45 -8.04 -31.12
N ASP A 66 3.00 -8.75 -32.10
CA ASP A 66 4.41 -9.11 -32.09
C ASP A 66 5.34 -7.92 -32.35
N ALA A 67 4.90 -6.94 -33.15
CA ALA A 67 5.68 -5.73 -33.41
C ALA A 67 5.79 -4.87 -32.14
N VAL A 68 4.70 -4.76 -31.39
CA VAL A 68 4.66 -4.05 -30.09
C VAL A 68 5.47 -4.81 -29.05
N GLN A 69 5.27 -6.13 -28.90
CA GLN A 69 6.01 -6.92 -27.92
C GLN A 69 7.53 -6.90 -28.18
N ARG A 70 7.97 -7.04 -29.43
CA ARG A 70 9.40 -6.96 -29.77
C ARG A 70 10.02 -5.62 -29.40
N ALA A 71 9.29 -4.51 -29.53
CA ALA A 71 9.79 -3.20 -29.16
C ALA A 71 9.93 -3.06 -27.63
N ILE A 72 8.97 -3.60 -26.86
CA ILE A 72 9.03 -3.65 -25.40
C ILE A 72 10.24 -4.50 -24.95
N ASP A 73 10.38 -5.70 -25.50
CA ASP A 73 11.47 -6.62 -25.15
C ASP A 73 12.84 -6.03 -25.49
N ALA A 74 12.95 -5.33 -26.63
CA ALA A 74 14.20 -4.71 -27.08
C ALA A 74 14.57 -3.43 -26.31
N ALA A 75 13.59 -2.75 -25.68
CA ALA A 75 13.84 -1.52 -24.95
C ALA A 75 14.48 -1.75 -23.59
N ARG A 76 14.27 -2.93 -22.99
CA ARG A 76 14.82 -3.27 -21.67
C ARG A 76 16.32 -3.53 -21.79
N ASP A 77 17.12 -2.59 -21.32
CA ASP A 77 18.57 -2.70 -21.29
C ASP A 77 19.05 -3.73 -20.23
N PRO A 78 20.35 -4.10 -20.17
CA PRO A 78 20.90 -4.99 -19.13
C PRO A 78 20.75 -4.45 -17.71
N SER A 79 20.36 -3.18 -17.64
CA SER A 79 20.17 -2.37 -16.47
C SER A 79 18.75 -2.53 -15.90
N GLY A 80 17.86 -3.18 -16.65
CA GLY A 80 16.48 -3.46 -16.29
C GLY A 80 15.51 -2.35 -16.67
N HIS A 81 15.96 -1.29 -17.35
CA HIS A 81 15.18 -0.11 -17.66
C HIS A 81 15.02 0.09 -19.17
N GLY A 82 13.98 0.80 -19.61
CA GLY A 82 13.74 1.01 -21.03
C GLY A 82 12.69 2.06 -21.34
N LEU A 83 12.84 2.67 -22.52
CA LEU A 83 11.89 3.67 -23.04
C LEU A 83 11.40 3.23 -24.43
N VAL A 84 10.09 3.18 -24.60
CA VAL A 84 9.42 2.85 -25.86
C VAL A 84 8.61 4.04 -26.34
N PHE A 85 8.83 4.46 -27.58
CA PHE A 85 7.95 5.38 -28.28
C PHE A 85 6.98 4.61 -29.18
N LEU A 86 5.69 4.82 -28.96
CA LEU A 86 4.60 4.30 -29.79
C LEU A 86 4.09 5.42 -30.72
N PRO A 87 4.44 5.42 -32.02
CA PRO A 87 3.99 6.46 -32.96
C PRO A 87 2.47 6.50 -33.11
N SER A 88 1.90 7.65 -33.50
CA SER A 88 0.48 7.75 -33.89
C SER A 88 0.09 6.64 -34.86
N GLY A 89 -1.05 6.01 -34.60
CA GLY A 89 -1.57 4.90 -35.38
C GLY A 89 -2.51 4.04 -34.52
N ARG A 90 -3.16 3.06 -35.15
CA ARG A 90 -4.08 2.13 -34.50
C ARG A 90 -3.48 0.74 -34.51
N TYR A 91 -3.07 0.23 -33.36
CA TYR A 91 -2.37 -1.04 -33.24
C TYR A 91 -3.34 -2.12 -32.79
N ARG A 92 -3.75 -3.01 -33.70
CA ARG A 92 -4.66 -4.10 -33.34
C ARG A 92 -3.88 -5.18 -32.60
N LEU A 93 -4.34 -5.52 -31.40
CA LEU A 93 -3.78 -6.58 -30.57
C LEU A 93 -4.74 -7.78 -30.55
N THR A 94 -4.20 -8.99 -30.67
CA THR A 94 -4.99 -10.24 -30.63
C THR A 94 -4.67 -11.12 -29.42
N ARG A 95 -3.58 -10.79 -28.71
CA ARG A 95 -3.09 -11.49 -27.52
C ARG A 95 -2.50 -10.49 -26.53
N SER A 96 -2.23 -10.92 -25.30
CA SER A 96 -1.69 -10.02 -24.28
C SER A 96 -0.28 -9.57 -24.62
N ILE A 97 0.01 -8.28 -24.45
CA ILE A 97 1.37 -7.75 -24.37
C ILE A 97 1.84 -7.66 -22.92
N ARG A 98 3.13 -7.87 -22.69
CA ARG A 98 3.76 -7.92 -21.38
C ARG A 98 4.75 -6.77 -21.25
N VAL A 99 4.56 -5.95 -20.23
CA VAL A 99 5.43 -4.83 -19.90
C VAL A 99 6.25 -5.21 -18.65
N PRO A 100 7.56 -5.48 -18.78
CA PRO A 100 8.38 -5.84 -17.64
C PRO A 100 8.61 -4.64 -16.70
N PRO A 101 9.11 -4.88 -15.46
CA PRO A 101 9.51 -3.80 -14.56
C PRO A 101 10.56 -2.92 -15.23
N GLY A 102 10.51 -1.61 -14.99
CA GLY A 102 11.46 -0.65 -15.55
C GLY A 102 11.22 -0.23 -17.01
N VAL A 103 10.20 -0.72 -17.70
CA VAL A 103 9.92 -0.30 -19.09
C VAL A 103 8.76 0.67 -19.16
N ARG A 104 8.98 1.81 -19.82
CA ARG A 104 7.98 2.87 -20.00
C ARG A 104 7.59 3.04 -21.46
N ILE A 105 6.29 3.17 -21.72
CA ILE A 105 5.72 3.32 -23.06
C ILE A 105 5.03 4.67 -23.17
N PHE A 106 5.46 5.50 -24.11
CA PHE A 106 4.87 6.80 -24.40
C PHE A 106 4.35 6.85 -25.83
N GLY A 107 3.06 7.19 -25.98
CA GLY A 107 2.51 7.52 -27.28
C GLY A 107 3.06 8.86 -27.79
N VAL A 108 3.40 8.94 -29.08
CA VAL A 108 4.01 10.14 -29.68
C VAL A 108 3.46 10.42 -31.07
N GLY A 109 3.33 11.70 -31.41
CA GLY A 109 2.82 12.17 -32.70
C GLY A 109 1.55 13.01 -32.54
N ALA A 110 1.03 13.52 -33.65
CA ALA A 110 -0.06 14.51 -33.67
C ALA A 110 -1.34 14.00 -32.99
N GLU A 111 -1.62 12.70 -33.11
CA GLU A 111 -2.74 12.02 -32.47
C GLU A 111 -2.24 10.96 -31.49
N ARG A 112 -2.99 10.71 -30.41
CA ARG A 112 -2.67 9.61 -29.50
C ARG A 112 -2.75 8.27 -30.25
N PRO A 113 -1.74 7.40 -30.18
CA PRO A 113 -1.88 6.04 -30.67
C PRO A 113 -2.97 5.29 -29.91
N VAL A 114 -3.58 4.31 -30.57
CA VAL A 114 -4.69 3.52 -30.00
C VAL A 114 -4.33 2.05 -30.05
N PHE A 115 -4.35 1.36 -28.91
CA PHE A 115 -4.41 -0.10 -28.89
C PHE A 115 -5.85 -0.56 -29.08
N VAL A 116 -6.06 -1.46 -30.04
CA VAL A 116 -7.40 -1.92 -30.45
C VAL A 116 -7.53 -3.41 -30.22
N LEU A 117 -8.49 -3.82 -29.38
CA LEU A 117 -8.98 -5.20 -29.36
C LEU A 117 -10.18 -5.28 -30.32
N GLY A 118 -10.01 -5.99 -31.44
CA GLY A 118 -11.05 -6.11 -32.45
C GLY A 118 -12.33 -6.79 -31.91
N PRO A 119 -13.48 -6.63 -32.58
CA PRO A 119 -14.71 -7.32 -32.19
C PRO A 119 -14.52 -8.85 -32.11
N SER A 120 -15.10 -9.47 -31.09
CA SER A 120 -15.08 -10.92 -30.87
C SER A 120 -13.69 -11.55 -31.03
N THR A 121 -12.65 -10.92 -30.46
CA THR A 121 -11.28 -11.43 -30.55
C THR A 121 -11.14 -12.72 -29.75
N PRO A 122 -10.69 -13.84 -30.35
CA PRO A 122 -10.61 -15.12 -29.66
C PRO A 122 -9.81 -15.05 -28.35
N GLY A 123 -10.36 -15.65 -27.29
CA GLY A 123 -9.73 -15.70 -25.97
C GLY A 123 -10.20 -14.63 -24.98
N PHE A 124 -11.11 -13.73 -25.38
CA PHE A 124 -11.65 -12.63 -24.56
C PHE A 124 -13.18 -12.73 -24.33
N GLN A 125 -13.74 -13.93 -24.49
CA GLN A 125 -15.19 -14.18 -24.35
C GLN A 125 -15.60 -14.47 -22.91
N ASP A 126 -14.76 -15.19 -22.14
CA ASP A 126 -15.13 -15.72 -20.83
C ASP A 126 -14.06 -15.47 -19.75
N GLY A 127 -14.49 -15.33 -18.50
CA GLY A 127 -13.64 -15.02 -17.35
C GLY A 127 -13.18 -13.56 -17.29
N VAL A 128 -11.95 -13.33 -16.84
CA VAL A 128 -11.24 -12.04 -16.97
C VAL A 128 -9.96 -12.26 -17.78
N LYS A 129 -9.70 -11.37 -18.75
CA LYS A 129 -8.64 -11.50 -19.75
C LYS A 129 -8.05 -10.11 -20.04
N THR A 130 -6.74 -9.95 -19.93
CA THR A 130 -6.10 -8.62 -19.93
C THR A 130 -5.29 -8.38 -21.19
N ILE A 131 -5.49 -7.24 -21.87
CA ILE A 131 -4.79 -6.90 -23.12
C ILE A 131 -3.33 -6.51 -22.82
N ILE A 132 -3.12 -5.67 -21.80
CA ILE A 132 -1.79 -5.23 -21.37
C ILE A 132 -1.56 -5.73 -19.96
N ILE A 133 -0.43 -6.38 -19.71
CA ILE A 133 -0.05 -6.90 -18.39
C ILE A 133 1.29 -6.29 -18.01
N PHE A 134 1.31 -5.57 -16.89
CA PHE A 134 2.57 -5.26 -16.24
C PHE A 134 3.00 -6.45 -15.40
N THR A 135 4.20 -6.97 -15.67
CA THR A 135 4.73 -8.22 -15.08
C THR A 135 5.79 -7.93 -14.02
N GLY A 136 6.03 -8.87 -13.12
CA GLY A 136 7.11 -8.78 -12.12
C GLY A 136 8.38 -9.56 -12.48
N ASP A 137 9.48 -9.28 -11.78
CA ASP A 137 10.74 -10.04 -11.82
C ASP A 137 10.85 -11.03 -10.65
N ASP A 138 11.86 -11.91 -10.68
CA ASP A 138 12.16 -12.85 -9.58
C ASP A 138 12.90 -12.16 -8.41
N GLN A 139 12.20 -11.24 -7.74
CA GLN A 139 12.74 -10.35 -6.70
C GLN A 139 13.57 -11.08 -5.62
N TYR A 140 13.16 -12.30 -5.24
CA TYR A 140 13.77 -13.05 -4.15
C TYR A 140 14.52 -14.31 -4.63
N SER A 141 14.85 -14.39 -5.92
CA SER A 141 15.54 -15.54 -6.52
C SER A 141 14.84 -16.88 -6.22
N VAL A 142 13.51 -16.88 -6.26
CA VAL A 142 12.66 -18.05 -5.97
C VAL A 142 12.77 -19.11 -7.08
N GLY A 143 13.14 -18.67 -8.29
CA GLY A 143 13.17 -19.49 -9.49
C GLY A 143 11.77 -19.75 -10.04
N ARG A 144 11.06 -20.71 -9.45
CA ARG A 144 9.68 -21.03 -9.87
C ARG A 144 8.74 -19.84 -9.65
N ILE A 145 7.70 -19.73 -10.48
CA ILE A 145 6.70 -18.65 -10.40
C ILE A 145 5.65 -19.04 -9.35
N PRO A 146 5.58 -18.34 -8.20
CA PRO A 146 4.64 -18.73 -7.15
C PRO A 146 3.19 -18.40 -7.47
N VAL A 147 2.99 -17.24 -8.10
CA VAL A 147 1.68 -16.71 -8.49
C VAL A 147 1.73 -16.25 -9.94
N PRO A 148 1.32 -17.09 -10.90
CA PRO A 148 1.26 -16.70 -12.29
C PRO A 148 0.04 -15.81 -12.58
N VAL A 149 0.12 -14.96 -13.61
CA VAL A 149 -1.00 -14.09 -14.02
C VAL A 149 -2.12 -14.93 -14.66
N PRO A 150 -3.33 -15.03 -14.06
CA PRO A 150 -4.40 -15.88 -14.57
C PRO A 150 -5.14 -15.28 -15.78
N THR A 151 -4.98 -13.98 -16.00
CA THR A 151 -5.70 -13.21 -17.04
C THR A 151 -4.95 -13.13 -18.38
N VAL A 152 -3.78 -13.74 -18.49
CA VAL A 152 -2.98 -13.68 -19.73
C VAL A 152 -3.61 -14.47 -20.89
N VAL A 153 -3.48 -13.92 -22.09
CA VAL A 153 -3.93 -14.52 -23.35
C VAL A 153 -2.74 -14.71 -24.29
N PRO A 154 -2.46 -15.95 -24.76
CA PRO A 154 -3.05 -17.20 -24.30
C PRO A 154 -2.64 -17.51 -22.84
N ALA A 155 -3.44 -18.34 -22.16
CA ALA A 155 -3.17 -18.75 -20.79
C ALA A 155 -1.77 -19.37 -20.66
N SER A 156 -1.02 -18.97 -19.62
CA SER A 156 0.34 -19.43 -19.40
C SER A 156 0.70 -19.35 -17.92
N ALA A 157 1.29 -20.42 -17.39
CA ALA A 157 1.88 -20.43 -16.04
C ALA A 157 3.28 -19.76 -15.99
N GLN A 158 3.77 -19.26 -17.14
CA GLN A 158 5.12 -18.70 -17.30
C GLN A 158 5.13 -17.16 -17.28
N VAL A 159 4.09 -16.54 -16.72
CA VAL A 159 3.99 -15.09 -16.59
C VAL A 159 3.94 -14.74 -15.12
N ARG A 160 5.02 -14.15 -14.63
CA ARG A 160 5.14 -13.71 -13.25
C ARG A 160 4.33 -12.43 -13.06
N ASP A 161 3.44 -12.46 -12.07
CA ASP A 161 2.70 -11.26 -11.68
C ASP A 161 3.62 -10.27 -10.95
N ALA A 162 3.19 -9.02 -10.85
CA ALA A 162 3.91 -8.01 -10.11
C ALA A 162 4.03 -8.37 -8.61
N ASN A 163 5.13 -7.92 -8.01
CA ASN A 163 5.42 -8.05 -6.58
C ASN A 163 5.82 -6.69 -5.99
N SER A 164 6.19 -6.65 -4.71
CA SER A 164 6.63 -5.42 -4.03
C SER A 164 7.90 -4.80 -4.64
N GLY A 165 8.63 -5.50 -5.51
CA GLY A 165 9.81 -4.99 -6.23
C GLY A 165 9.53 -4.51 -7.66
N THR A 166 8.27 -4.41 -8.06
CA THR A 166 7.87 -4.13 -9.45
C THR A 166 7.64 -2.64 -9.68
N PHE A 167 8.72 -1.91 -9.94
CA PHE A 167 8.77 -0.45 -9.98
C PHE A 167 8.85 0.13 -11.41
N TYR A 168 8.66 1.45 -11.50
CA TYR A 168 9.01 2.35 -12.62
C TYR A 168 8.26 2.20 -13.94
N SER A 169 7.58 1.09 -14.22
CA SER A 169 6.94 0.92 -15.53
C SER A 169 5.74 1.83 -15.71
N ALA A 170 5.55 2.38 -16.90
CA ALA A 170 4.48 3.34 -17.17
C ALA A 170 3.91 3.18 -18.57
N LEU A 171 2.66 3.60 -18.75
CA LEU A 171 2.01 3.74 -20.06
C LEU A 171 1.30 5.10 -20.11
N SER A 172 1.69 5.93 -21.06
CA SER A 172 1.19 7.31 -21.13
C SER A 172 0.92 7.78 -22.54
N ASN A 173 -0.10 8.62 -22.71
CA ASN A 173 -0.49 9.20 -23.99
C ASN A 173 -0.91 8.15 -25.03
N VAL A 174 -1.57 7.07 -24.58
CA VAL A 174 -2.04 5.95 -25.42
C VAL A 174 -3.50 5.65 -25.09
N ASP A 175 -4.35 5.59 -26.11
CA ASP A 175 -5.76 5.20 -25.95
C ASP A 175 -5.93 3.67 -26.06
N ILE A 176 -7.00 3.15 -25.45
CA ILE A 176 -7.39 1.75 -25.55
C ILE A 176 -8.84 1.66 -26.03
N GLU A 177 -9.08 0.85 -27.05
CA GLU A 177 -10.41 0.61 -27.63
C GLU A 177 -10.72 -0.88 -27.64
N ILE A 178 -11.86 -1.26 -27.07
CA ILE A 178 -12.33 -2.65 -26.99
C ILE A 178 -13.64 -2.79 -27.77
N GLY A 179 -13.58 -3.57 -28.84
CA GLY A 179 -14.74 -3.88 -29.69
C GLY A 179 -15.77 -4.76 -28.98
N ALA A 180 -16.99 -4.79 -29.52
CA ALA A 180 -18.07 -5.64 -29.03
C ALA A 180 -17.73 -7.14 -29.07
N GLY A 181 -18.36 -7.94 -28.20
CA GLY A 181 -18.15 -9.39 -28.15
C GLY A 181 -16.90 -9.83 -27.37
N ASN A 182 -16.33 -8.92 -26.57
CA ASN A 182 -15.20 -9.18 -25.67
C ASN A 182 -15.58 -8.90 -24.19
N PRO A 183 -16.61 -9.54 -23.62
CA PRO A 183 -17.11 -9.18 -22.29
C PRO A 183 -16.14 -9.54 -21.15
N ALA A 184 -15.16 -10.43 -21.38
CA ALA A 184 -14.13 -10.78 -20.40
C ALA A 184 -12.91 -9.84 -20.43
N ALA A 185 -12.83 -8.92 -21.41
CA ALA A 185 -11.65 -8.10 -21.61
C ALA A 185 -11.49 -7.04 -20.51
N ALA A 186 -10.27 -6.90 -20.01
CA ALA A 186 -9.78 -5.74 -19.29
C ALA A 186 -8.64 -5.09 -20.11
N GLY A 187 -8.65 -3.76 -20.21
CA GLY A 187 -7.64 -3.01 -20.96
C GLY A 187 -6.22 -3.23 -20.42
N VAL A 188 -6.02 -2.93 -19.15
CA VAL A 188 -4.72 -3.03 -18.48
C VAL A 188 -4.86 -3.79 -17.16
N ARG A 189 -3.97 -4.76 -16.92
CA ARG A 189 -3.67 -5.24 -15.57
C ARG A 189 -2.54 -4.39 -15.01
N PHE A 190 -2.87 -3.45 -14.14
CA PHE A 190 -1.95 -2.42 -13.66
C PHE A 190 -1.64 -2.59 -12.18
N ARG A 191 -1.23 -3.80 -11.80
CA ARG A 191 -0.87 -4.12 -10.44
C ARG A 191 0.60 -3.80 -10.24
N MET A 192 0.95 -2.69 -9.60
CA MET A 192 2.34 -2.19 -9.53
C MET A 192 2.70 -1.61 -8.16
N ALA A 193 4.01 -1.41 -7.94
CA ALA A 193 4.58 -0.66 -6.83
C ALA A 193 5.01 0.77 -7.29
N GLN A 194 5.87 1.47 -6.52
CA GLN A 194 6.14 2.90 -6.73
C GLN A 194 6.70 3.25 -8.12
N HIS A 195 6.53 4.53 -8.49
CA HIS A 195 6.94 5.11 -9.77
C HIS A 195 6.33 4.48 -11.02
N ALA A 196 5.31 3.64 -10.85
CA ALA A 196 4.48 3.18 -11.93
C ALA A 196 3.26 4.10 -12.11
N PHE A 197 2.97 4.49 -13.35
CA PHE A 197 1.78 5.28 -13.64
C PHE A 197 1.11 4.96 -14.98
N LEU A 198 -0.21 5.23 -15.05
CA LEU A 198 -0.92 5.44 -16.31
C LEU A 198 -1.30 6.91 -16.43
N SER A 199 -1.10 7.53 -17.60
CA SER A 199 -1.52 8.94 -17.76
C SER A 199 -1.90 9.36 -19.16
N HIS A 200 -2.80 10.35 -19.25
CA HIS A 200 -3.26 10.92 -20.52
C HIS A 200 -3.84 9.84 -21.45
N MET A 201 -4.88 9.14 -21.02
CA MET A 201 -5.45 7.98 -21.75
C MET A 201 -6.97 8.04 -21.85
N ASP A 202 -7.53 7.66 -23.01
CA ASP A 202 -8.93 7.27 -23.10
C ASP A 202 -9.10 5.75 -23.20
N PHE A 203 -10.07 5.24 -22.46
CA PHE A 203 -10.57 3.89 -22.52
C PHE A 203 -11.97 3.88 -23.13
N ARG A 204 -12.10 3.33 -24.35
CA ARG A 204 -13.39 3.12 -25.04
C ARG A 204 -13.76 1.66 -24.95
N LEU A 205 -14.58 1.31 -23.96
CA LEU A 205 -14.64 -0.05 -23.42
C LEU A 205 -15.67 -0.97 -24.08
N GLY A 206 -16.67 -0.45 -24.79
CA GLY A 206 -17.68 -1.29 -25.44
C GLY A 206 -18.29 -2.33 -24.49
N SER A 207 -18.15 -3.62 -24.81
CA SER A 207 -18.65 -4.73 -23.97
C SER A 207 -17.74 -5.12 -22.81
N ALA A 208 -16.54 -4.56 -22.68
CA ALA A 208 -15.49 -5.00 -21.75
C ALA A 208 -15.94 -5.14 -20.28
N PHE A 209 -15.22 -6.00 -19.55
CA PHE A 209 -15.33 -6.15 -18.10
C PHE A 209 -14.82 -4.89 -17.39
N ALA A 210 -13.61 -4.43 -17.72
CA ALA A 210 -13.03 -3.25 -17.09
C ALA A 210 -12.09 -2.49 -18.04
N GLY A 211 -11.80 -1.22 -17.75
CA GLY A 211 -10.66 -0.53 -18.34
C GLY A 211 -9.36 -0.95 -17.68
N VAL A 212 -9.31 -0.85 -16.35
CA VAL A 212 -8.18 -1.36 -15.55
C VAL A 212 -8.67 -2.43 -14.57
N TYR A 213 -7.90 -3.53 -14.49
CA TYR A 213 -8.11 -4.62 -13.55
C TYR A 213 -6.90 -4.77 -12.63
N GLN A 214 -7.09 -4.64 -11.32
CA GLN A 214 -6.04 -4.43 -10.31
C GLN A 214 -5.19 -3.18 -10.62
N ALA A 215 -5.32 -2.15 -9.81
CA ALA A 215 -4.75 -0.82 -10.06
C ALA A 215 -3.75 -0.44 -8.97
N GLY A 216 -2.63 0.17 -9.35
CA GLY A 216 -1.60 0.80 -8.51
C GLY A 216 -0.47 1.29 -9.43
N ASN A 217 0.31 2.33 -9.18
CA ASN A 217 0.38 3.17 -7.99
C ASN A 217 -0.30 4.54 -8.18
N LEU A 218 -0.10 5.18 -9.35
CA LEU A 218 -0.76 6.44 -9.71
C LEU A 218 -1.46 6.33 -11.07
N MET A 219 -2.63 6.96 -11.22
CA MET A 219 -3.22 7.30 -12.51
C MET A 219 -3.58 8.78 -12.57
N GLN A 220 -3.32 9.42 -13.72
CA GLN A 220 -3.60 10.84 -13.92
C GLN A 220 -4.18 11.12 -15.30
N ASP A 221 -5.25 11.91 -15.39
CA ASP A 221 -5.85 12.30 -16.68
C ASP A 221 -6.25 11.06 -17.52
N VAL A 222 -7.04 10.18 -16.89
CA VAL A 222 -7.51 8.93 -17.48
C VAL A 222 -9.04 8.93 -17.55
N HIS A 223 -9.58 8.63 -18.74
CA HIS A 223 -11.01 8.75 -19.03
C HIS A 223 -11.61 7.43 -19.50
N PHE A 224 -12.67 6.98 -18.84
CA PHE A 224 -13.34 5.70 -19.10
C PHE A 224 -14.74 5.91 -19.69
N HIS A 225 -14.98 5.34 -20.87
CA HIS A 225 -16.24 5.43 -21.60
C HIS A 225 -16.86 4.04 -21.83
N GLY A 226 -18.05 3.83 -21.29
CA GLY A 226 -18.76 2.54 -21.38
C GLY A 226 -18.10 1.44 -20.55
N GLY A 227 -18.29 0.18 -20.94
CA GLY A 227 -17.80 -0.98 -20.18
C GLY A 227 -18.71 -1.36 -19.01
N ARG A 228 -18.42 -2.51 -18.38
CA ARG A 228 -19.12 -2.91 -17.14
C ARG A 228 -18.64 -2.04 -15.97
N TYR A 229 -17.32 -1.94 -15.84
CA TYR A 229 -16.61 -1.10 -14.88
C TYR A 229 -15.54 -0.26 -15.60
N GLY A 230 -15.17 0.89 -15.02
CA GLY A 230 -13.98 1.61 -15.44
C GLY A 230 -12.75 0.97 -14.79
N ILE A 231 -12.77 0.85 -13.47
CA ILE A 231 -11.73 0.19 -12.67
C ILE A 231 -12.39 -0.92 -11.83
N VAL A 232 -11.74 -2.08 -11.78
CA VAL A 232 -11.95 -3.10 -10.75
C VAL A 232 -10.61 -3.24 -10.02
N SER A 233 -10.53 -2.79 -8.77
CA SER A 233 -9.30 -2.85 -7.99
C SER A 233 -9.14 -4.18 -7.25
N GLU A 234 -7.95 -4.37 -6.71
CA GLU A 234 -7.54 -5.32 -5.66
C GLU A 234 -6.33 -4.65 -4.98
N LYS A 235 -5.83 -5.19 -3.86
CA LYS A 235 -4.55 -4.78 -3.26
C LYS A 235 -3.49 -4.52 -4.34
N THR A 236 -2.87 -3.35 -4.28
CA THR A 236 -1.69 -3.02 -5.09
C THR A 236 -0.59 -4.06 -4.87
N SER A 237 0.44 -4.12 -5.73
CA SER A 237 1.44 -5.19 -5.57
C SER A 237 2.16 -5.15 -4.21
N PRO A 238 2.43 -4.00 -3.57
CA PRO A 238 2.96 -3.93 -2.21
C PRO A 238 1.88 -3.73 -1.12
N ALA A 239 0.59 -3.71 -1.49
CA ALA A 239 -0.53 -3.33 -0.61
C ALA A 239 -0.37 -1.93 0.01
N TRP A 240 0.16 -0.99 -0.77
CA TRP A 240 0.09 0.45 -0.49
C TRP A 240 -1.06 1.10 -1.26
N GLN A 241 -1.26 2.39 -1.03
CA GLN A 241 -2.36 3.15 -1.62
C GLN A 241 -2.29 3.24 -3.14
N PHE A 242 -3.46 3.38 -3.77
CA PHE A 242 -3.60 3.74 -5.17
C PHE A 242 -4.24 5.13 -5.30
N THR A 243 -3.61 6.04 -6.04
CA THR A 243 -4.14 7.39 -6.29
C THR A 243 -4.61 7.60 -7.74
N LEU A 244 -5.80 8.17 -7.91
CA LEU A 244 -6.39 8.55 -9.19
C LEU A 244 -6.71 10.06 -9.22
N VAL A 245 -6.14 10.78 -10.19
CA VAL A 245 -6.19 12.24 -10.27
C VAL A 245 -6.75 12.69 -11.62
N ASP A 246 -7.56 13.76 -11.62
CA ASP A 246 -8.02 14.48 -12.82
C ASP A 246 -8.70 13.57 -13.86
N SER A 247 -9.48 12.60 -13.40
CA SER A 247 -9.96 11.47 -14.21
C SER A 247 -11.48 11.39 -14.29
N THR A 248 -12.03 10.73 -15.32
CA THR A 248 -13.49 10.67 -15.51
C THR A 248 -14.01 9.29 -15.88
N PHE A 249 -15.24 9.02 -15.47
CA PHE A 249 -16.00 7.82 -15.77
C PHE A 249 -17.35 8.22 -16.36
N ASP A 250 -17.71 7.66 -17.51
CA ASP A 250 -19.00 7.92 -18.16
C ASP A 250 -19.60 6.64 -18.75
N GLY A 251 -20.82 6.30 -18.28
CA GLY A 251 -21.65 5.27 -18.92
C GLY A 251 -21.30 3.83 -18.56
N GLN A 252 -20.65 3.59 -17.41
CA GLN A 252 -20.44 2.22 -16.91
C GLN A 252 -21.77 1.55 -16.57
N ARG A 253 -21.88 0.26 -16.91
CA ARG A 253 -23.14 -0.49 -16.73
C ARG A 253 -23.47 -0.82 -15.29
N ASP A 254 -22.46 -1.05 -14.46
CA ASP A 254 -22.64 -1.50 -13.07
C ASP A 254 -22.16 -0.43 -12.07
N ALA A 255 -20.87 -0.09 -12.12
CA ALA A 255 -20.27 0.97 -11.31
C ALA A 255 -19.10 1.65 -12.05
N ALA A 256 -18.77 2.91 -11.71
CA ALA A 256 -17.57 3.54 -12.24
C ALA A 256 -16.30 2.82 -11.73
N ILE A 257 -16.24 2.58 -10.42
CA ILE A 257 -15.18 1.83 -9.74
C ILE A 257 -15.81 0.72 -8.90
N ARG A 258 -15.37 -0.52 -9.11
CA ARG A 258 -15.56 -1.61 -8.14
C ARG A 258 -14.28 -1.69 -7.32
N GLU A 259 -14.41 -1.44 -6.03
CA GLU A 259 -13.31 -1.18 -5.11
C GLU A 259 -13.09 -2.40 -4.20
N HIS A 260 -11.82 -2.80 -4.04
CA HIS A 260 -11.37 -3.93 -3.24
C HIS A 260 -9.95 -3.70 -2.67
N GLU A 261 -9.84 -3.20 -1.44
CA GLU A 261 -8.58 -3.12 -0.67
C GLU A 261 -7.42 -2.41 -1.40
N ALA A 262 -7.72 -1.38 -2.19
CA ALA A 262 -6.72 -0.58 -2.89
C ALA A 262 -6.24 0.64 -2.07
N ASP A 263 -6.90 0.94 -0.94
CA ASP A 263 -6.69 2.16 -0.17
C ASP A 263 -6.80 3.40 -1.07
N LEU A 264 -7.94 3.48 -1.77
CA LEU A 264 -8.14 4.35 -2.92
C LEU A 264 -8.17 5.84 -2.55
N THR A 265 -7.32 6.63 -3.20
CA THR A 265 -7.32 8.10 -3.10
C THR A 265 -7.78 8.74 -4.41
N LEU A 266 -8.78 9.62 -4.37
CA LEU A 266 -9.35 10.31 -5.53
C LEU A 266 -9.15 11.82 -5.42
N VAL A 267 -8.64 12.47 -6.47
CA VAL A 267 -8.53 13.93 -6.55
C VAL A 267 -9.11 14.43 -7.87
N ASN A 268 -10.12 15.29 -7.82
CA ASN A 268 -10.76 15.87 -9.00
C ASN A 268 -11.29 14.80 -9.99
N VAL A 269 -11.99 13.79 -9.47
CA VAL A 269 -12.55 12.68 -10.25
C VAL A 269 -14.05 12.88 -10.48
N ALA A 270 -14.51 12.69 -11.72
CA ALA A 270 -15.94 12.78 -12.06
C ALA A 270 -16.52 11.43 -12.52
N MET A 271 -17.68 11.07 -11.97
CA MET A 271 -18.40 9.83 -12.30
C MET A 271 -19.79 10.18 -12.81
N ARG A 272 -20.10 9.72 -14.03
CA ARG A 272 -21.28 10.15 -14.79
C ARG A 272 -22.07 8.98 -15.33
N ASN A 273 -23.39 9.13 -15.33
CA ASN A 273 -24.32 8.25 -16.06
C ASN A 273 -24.12 6.75 -15.75
N THR A 274 -23.88 6.43 -14.48
CA THR A 274 -23.63 5.08 -13.99
C THR A 274 -24.59 4.75 -12.85
N PRO A 275 -24.96 3.49 -12.59
CA PRO A 275 -25.79 3.17 -11.43
C PRO A 275 -25.10 3.50 -10.10
N VAL A 276 -23.82 3.16 -9.98
CA VAL A 276 -23.03 3.38 -8.77
C VAL A 276 -21.74 4.11 -9.14
N GLY A 277 -21.32 5.07 -8.31
CA GLY A 277 -19.99 5.67 -8.46
C GLY A 277 -18.93 4.67 -8.02
N ILE A 278 -18.82 4.44 -6.72
CA ILE A 278 -17.83 3.54 -6.11
C ILE A 278 -18.57 2.41 -5.38
N ASP A 279 -18.27 1.16 -5.72
CA ASP A 279 -18.84 -0.02 -5.06
C ASP A 279 -17.76 -0.80 -4.30
N ILE A 280 -17.70 -0.64 -2.98
CA ILE A 280 -16.80 -1.44 -2.12
C ILE A 280 -17.37 -2.85 -2.00
N ASP A 281 -16.55 -3.86 -2.34
CA ASP A 281 -16.97 -5.24 -2.45
C ASP A 281 -17.58 -5.81 -1.16
N ARG A 282 -18.54 -6.75 -1.31
CA ARG A 282 -19.24 -7.33 -0.16
C ARG A 282 -18.28 -8.06 0.76
N GLY A 283 -18.37 -7.80 2.06
CA GLY A 283 -17.55 -8.45 3.08
C GLY A 283 -16.13 -7.93 3.16
N TYR A 284 -15.82 -6.84 2.44
CA TYR A 284 -14.52 -6.19 2.43
C TYR A 284 -14.59 -4.77 2.98
N SER A 285 -13.49 -4.41 3.64
CA SER A 285 -13.17 -3.06 4.12
C SER A 285 -12.19 -2.39 3.17
N ASP A 286 -12.18 -1.05 3.14
CA ASP A 286 -11.19 -0.26 2.40
C ASP A 286 -10.99 1.12 3.05
N SER A 287 -9.80 1.70 2.84
CA SER A 287 -9.47 3.09 3.16
C SER A 287 -9.66 4.01 1.94
N LEU A 288 -10.89 4.48 1.72
CA LEU A 288 -11.26 5.36 0.61
C LEU A 288 -11.23 6.84 1.01
N TRP A 289 -10.46 7.67 0.30
CA TRP A 289 -10.51 9.14 0.43
C TRP A 289 -10.79 9.82 -0.91
N GLY A 290 -11.77 10.73 -0.96
CA GLY A 290 -12.09 11.49 -2.16
C GLY A 290 -12.12 13.00 -1.97
N LYS A 291 -11.28 13.73 -2.69
CA LYS A 291 -11.26 15.20 -2.73
C LYS A 291 -11.76 15.75 -4.05
N ASN A 292 -12.71 16.70 -4.00
CA ASN A 292 -13.31 17.32 -5.18
C ASN A 292 -13.98 16.31 -6.14
N VAL A 293 -14.52 15.21 -5.61
CA VAL A 293 -15.17 14.15 -6.40
C VAL A 293 -16.56 14.61 -6.86
N ARG A 294 -16.95 14.25 -8.09
CA ARG A 294 -18.24 14.63 -8.68
C ARG A 294 -19.06 13.40 -9.05
N PHE A 295 -20.30 13.35 -8.58
CA PHE A 295 -21.28 12.31 -8.94
C PHE A 295 -22.44 12.93 -9.73
N GLU A 296 -22.51 12.68 -11.02
CA GLU A 296 -23.48 13.33 -11.92
C GLU A 296 -24.36 12.29 -12.60
N ASN A 297 -25.67 12.32 -12.33
CA ASN A 297 -26.61 11.31 -12.83
C ASN A 297 -26.23 9.88 -12.39
N VAL A 298 -25.87 9.72 -11.11
CA VAL A 298 -25.57 8.42 -10.52
C VAL A 298 -26.83 7.85 -9.90
N SER A 299 -27.41 6.81 -10.53
CA SER A 299 -28.83 6.51 -10.34
C SER A 299 -29.17 5.74 -9.05
N LYS A 300 -28.20 5.04 -8.42
CA LYS A 300 -28.41 4.26 -7.19
C LYS A 300 -27.72 4.89 -5.99
N ALA A 301 -26.40 5.03 -6.01
CA ALA A 301 -25.62 5.61 -4.92
C ALA A 301 -24.27 6.16 -5.40
N GLY A 302 -23.82 7.29 -4.84
CA GLY A 302 -22.46 7.79 -5.07
C GLY A 302 -21.41 6.78 -4.63
N VAL A 303 -21.52 6.29 -3.39
CA VAL A 303 -20.67 5.24 -2.81
C VAL A 303 -21.51 4.17 -2.11
N ILE A 304 -21.14 2.91 -2.28
CA ILE A 304 -21.61 1.77 -1.46
C ILE A 304 -20.47 1.35 -0.54
N ILE A 305 -20.75 1.33 0.76
CA ILE A 305 -19.81 0.99 1.83
C ILE A 305 -20.15 -0.40 2.35
N SER A 306 -19.15 -1.27 2.48
CA SER A 306 -19.28 -2.65 2.95
C SER A 306 -18.43 -2.89 4.21
N ASN A 307 -18.69 -4.00 4.90
CA ASN A 307 -17.98 -4.42 6.11
C ASN A 307 -18.01 -3.33 7.19
N GLU A 308 -19.23 -2.94 7.56
CA GLU A 308 -19.46 -1.98 8.63
C GLU A 308 -18.81 -2.44 9.94
N ASP A 309 -18.45 -1.49 10.82
CA ASP A 309 -17.78 -1.75 12.09
C ASP A 309 -16.43 -2.50 12.02
N SER A 310 -15.76 -2.50 10.85
CA SER A 310 -14.35 -2.87 10.71
C SER A 310 -13.46 -1.65 10.90
N VAL A 311 -12.36 -1.79 11.65
CA VAL A 311 -11.35 -0.72 11.83
C VAL A 311 -10.68 -0.32 10.51
N PHE A 312 -10.69 -1.21 9.52
CA PHE A 312 -10.16 -0.97 8.18
C PHE A 312 -11.17 -0.34 7.21
N THR A 313 -12.45 -0.22 7.59
CA THR A 313 -13.44 0.48 6.75
C THR A 313 -13.39 1.97 7.09
N GLN A 314 -12.60 2.72 6.33
CA GLN A 314 -12.29 4.12 6.57
C GLN A 314 -12.65 4.92 5.30
N VAL A 315 -13.84 5.52 5.27
CA VAL A 315 -14.37 6.17 4.05
C VAL A 315 -14.56 7.66 4.29
N GLY A 316 -13.95 8.51 3.45
CA GLY A 316 -14.04 9.96 3.59
C GLY A 316 -14.13 10.72 2.28
N PHE A 317 -14.82 11.85 2.29
CA PHE A 317 -14.85 12.81 1.19
C PHE A 317 -14.69 14.24 1.70
N ASP A 318 -13.88 15.02 0.99
CA ASP A 318 -13.72 16.46 1.14
C ASP A 318 -14.20 17.17 -0.13
N ASN A 319 -15.18 18.05 0.04
CA ASN A 319 -15.72 18.85 -1.05
C ASN A 319 -16.26 18.06 -2.25
N ALA A 320 -17.02 16.99 -2.02
CA ALA A 320 -17.71 16.31 -3.12
C ALA A 320 -18.94 17.09 -3.60
N VAL A 321 -19.29 16.90 -4.87
CA VAL A 321 -20.47 17.51 -5.50
C VAL A 321 -21.30 16.41 -6.14
N ALA A 322 -22.61 16.49 -5.99
CA ALA A 322 -23.50 15.54 -6.62
C ALA A 322 -24.68 16.23 -7.29
N SER A 323 -25.12 15.69 -8.42
CA SER A 323 -26.31 16.14 -9.14
C SER A 323 -27.08 14.96 -9.70
N ARG A 324 -28.40 14.95 -9.51
CA ARG A 324 -29.28 13.83 -9.87
C ARG A 324 -28.77 12.48 -9.33
N THR A 325 -28.28 12.51 -8.09
CA THR A 325 -27.77 11.36 -7.35
C THR A 325 -28.57 11.27 -6.05
N PRO A 326 -29.59 10.40 -5.96
CA PRO A 326 -30.55 10.43 -4.85
C PRO A 326 -29.95 9.99 -3.51
N VAL A 327 -28.94 9.13 -3.54
CA VAL A 327 -28.23 8.64 -2.36
C VAL A 327 -26.75 8.96 -2.51
N PHE A 328 -26.19 9.67 -1.54
CA PHE A 328 -24.75 9.92 -1.54
C PHE A 328 -24.00 8.65 -1.12
N ALA A 329 -24.29 8.13 0.08
CA ALA A 329 -23.67 6.92 0.61
C ALA A 329 -24.73 5.89 0.99
N ARG A 330 -24.47 4.62 0.68
CA ARG A 330 -25.29 3.48 1.10
C ARG A 330 -24.42 2.46 1.82
N PHE A 331 -24.88 2.03 2.97
CA PHE A 331 -24.26 0.99 3.78
C PHE A 331 -24.85 -0.37 3.39
N ARG A 332 -24.01 -1.30 2.97
CA ARG A 332 -24.43 -2.57 2.37
C ARG A 332 -25.02 -3.52 3.40
N ASP A 333 -24.47 -3.56 4.60
CA ASP A 333 -24.79 -4.58 5.60
C ASP A 333 -26.00 -4.15 6.44
N SER A 334 -26.04 -2.90 6.89
CA SER A 334 -27.17 -2.33 7.64
C SER A 334 -28.32 -1.84 6.75
N GLY A 335 -28.05 -1.57 5.47
CA GLY A 335 -29.00 -0.93 4.55
C GLY A 335 -29.20 0.57 4.80
N LYS A 336 -28.48 1.18 5.77
CA LYS A 336 -28.54 2.62 6.06
C LYS A 336 -28.16 3.44 4.82
N THR A 337 -28.73 4.63 4.69
CA THR A 337 -28.39 5.57 3.61
C THR A 337 -28.11 6.97 4.15
N VAL A 338 -27.26 7.70 3.45
CA VAL A 338 -27.11 9.16 3.56
C VAL A 338 -27.72 9.76 2.30
N PRO A 339 -28.92 10.36 2.38
CA PRO A 339 -29.62 10.85 1.21
C PRO A 339 -28.97 12.12 0.65
N GLY A 340 -29.10 12.31 -0.66
CA GLY A 340 -28.81 13.59 -1.30
C GLY A 340 -29.84 14.66 -0.95
N GLN A 341 -29.49 15.94 -1.09
CA GLN A 341 -30.39 17.06 -0.83
C GLN A 341 -30.74 17.84 -2.11
N GLY A 342 -31.96 17.66 -2.62
CA GLY A 342 -32.41 18.32 -3.86
C GLY A 342 -31.82 17.72 -5.15
N SER A 343 -31.95 18.44 -6.26
CA SER A 343 -31.44 18.00 -7.58
C SER A 343 -29.93 18.11 -7.73
N ALA A 344 -29.28 18.95 -6.91
CA ALA A 344 -27.84 19.06 -6.78
C ALA A 344 -27.48 19.47 -5.34
N TYR A 345 -26.34 19.00 -4.84
CA TYR A 345 -25.85 19.30 -3.50
C TYR A 345 -24.31 19.24 -3.43
N ARG A 346 -23.76 19.90 -2.42
CA ARG A 346 -22.36 19.82 -2.01
C ARG A 346 -22.27 19.00 -0.73
N VAL A 347 -21.34 18.07 -0.70
CA VAL A 347 -20.90 17.37 0.51
C VAL A 347 -19.59 18.04 0.92
N ALA A 348 -19.66 18.99 1.85
CA ALA A 348 -18.48 19.71 2.31
C ALA A 348 -17.51 18.77 3.01
N SER A 349 -18.05 17.86 3.83
CA SER A 349 -17.31 16.73 4.39
C SER A 349 -18.22 15.51 4.56
N PHE A 350 -17.66 14.32 4.39
CA PHE A 350 -18.26 13.06 4.79
C PHE A 350 -17.18 12.17 5.40
N THR A 351 -17.50 11.48 6.48
CA THR A 351 -16.65 10.43 7.04
C THR A 351 -17.48 9.26 7.54
N TYR A 352 -16.94 8.07 7.39
CA TYR A 352 -17.37 6.85 8.05
C TYR A 352 -16.15 6.03 8.50
N GLY A 353 -16.23 5.45 9.69
CA GLY A 353 -15.21 4.56 10.24
C GLY A 353 -14.92 4.88 11.71
N LEU A 354 -13.86 4.28 12.25
CA LEU A 354 -13.45 4.50 13.64
C LEU A 354 -13.05 5.97 13.84
N THR A 355 -13.88 6.72 14.57
CA THR A 355 -13.69 8.15 14.82
C THR A 355 -13.20 8.36 16.25
N LEU A 356 -11.99 8.91 16.39
CA LEU A 356 -11.41 9.26 17.69
C LEU A 356 -11.94 10.63 18.13
N PRO A 357 -12.57 10.75 19.32
CA PRO A 357 -13.03 12.05 19.82
C PRO A 357 -11.90 13.04 20.13
N GLY A 358 -10.69 12.54 20.32
CA GLY A 358 -9.47 13.29 20.62
C GLY A 358 -8.33 12.34 20.99
N GLN A 359 -7.13 12.88 21.18
CA GLN A 359 -5.98 12.08 21.60
C GLN A 359 -6.20 11.44 22.99
N GLY A 360 -5.64 10.24 23.20
CA GLY A 360 -5.83 9.46 24.43
C GLY A 360 -7.22 8.86 24.61
N GLN A 361 -8.17 9.11 23.69
CA GLN A 361 -9.52 8.58 23.74
C GLN A 361 -9.70 7.44 22.74
N MET A 362 -10.55 6.47 23.08
CA MET A 362 -10.88 5.38 22.16
C MET A 362 -11.92 5.81 21.15
N GLY A 363 -11.82 5.21 19.97
CA GLY A 363 -12.74 5.49 18.89
C GLY A 363 -14.11 4.85 19.07
N ALA A 364 -15.07 5.40 18.34
CA ALA A 364 -16.33 4.72 18.05
C ALA A 364 -16.60 4.84 16.55
N PHE A 365 -17.20 3.81 15.95
CA PHE A 365 -17.65 3.87 14.56
C PHE A 365 -18.75 4.92 14.42
N LYS A 366 -18.55 5.89 13.52
CA LYS A 366 -19.49 7.00 13.31
C LYS A 366 -19.62 7.28 11.82
N THR A 367 -20.79 7.80 11.45
CA THR A 367 -21.00 8.48 10.17
C THR A 367 -21.20 9.96 10.45
N ALA A 368 -20.44 10.84 9.80
CA ALA A 368 -20.67 12.28 9.81
C ALA A 368 -20.79 12.78 8.36
N ALA A 369 -21.71 13.71 8.12
CA ALA A 369 -21.93 14.28 6.80
C ALA A 369 -22.40 15.73 6.91
N ASP A 370 -21.69 16.64 6.25
CA ASP A 370 -22.09 18.03 6.05
C ASP A 370 -22.53 18.19 4.58
N ILE A 371 -23.85 18.26 4.37
CA ILE A 371 -24.48 18.29 3.06
C ILE A 371 -25.36 19.52 2.93
N THR A 372 -25.15 20.28 1.87
CA THR A 372 -25.92 21.50 1.56
C THR A 372 -26.48 21.45 0.14
N PRO A 373 -27.74 21.85 -0.09
CA PRO A 373 -28.33 21.85 -1.41
C PRO A 373 -27.73 22.97 -2.27
N LEU A 374 -27.61 22.72 -3.57
CA LEU A 374 -27.12 23.67 -4.56
C LEU A 374 -28.22 23.99 -5.57
N LYS A 375 -28.29 25.27 -5.99
CA LYS A 375 -29.17 25.67 -7.11
C LYS A 375 -28.66 25.11 -8.43
N THR A 376 -27.35 25.18 -8.65
CA THR A 376 -26.65 24.67 -9.82
C THR A 376 -25.33 24.06 -9.38
N PRO A 377 -24.86 22.96 -10.00
CA PRO A 377 -23.53 22.43 -9.72
C PRO A 377 -22.44 23.48 -10.01
N PRO A 378 -21.36 23.56 -9.21
CA PRO A 378 -20.22 24.41 -9.51
C PRO A 378 -19.51 23.96 -10.80
N ALA A 379 -18.72 24.86 -11.38
CA ALA A 379 -17.85 24.54 -12.51
C ALA A 379 -16.91 23.37 -12.19
N THR A 380 -16.43 22.68 -13.22
CA THR A 380 -15.37 21.67 -13.08
C THR A 380 -14.11 22.34 -12.52
N PRO A 381 -13.47 21.76 -11.51
CA PRO A 381 -12.20 22.27 -11.00
C PRO A 381 -11.11 22.29 -12.10
N VAL A 382 -10.14 23.19 -11.95
CA VAL A 382 -8.90 23.11 -12.74
C VAL A 382 -8.14 21.83 -12.40
N PRO A 383 -7.34 21.26 -13.33
CA PRO A 383 -6.54 20.08 -13.04
C PRO A 383 -5.68 20.27 -11.78
N ALA A 384 -5.66 19.26 -10.91
CA ALA A 384 -4.88 19.24 -9.69
C ALA A 384 -3.37 19.16 -9.98
N ILE A 385 -3.01 18.49 -11.08
CA ILE A 385 -1.66 18.47 -11.61
C ILE A 385 -1.62 19.30 -12.90
N ARG A 386 -0.81 20.36 -12.89
CA ARG A 386 -0.65 21.22 -14.06
C ARG A 386 0.03 20.46 -15.22
N PRO A 387 -0.32 20.76 -16.48
CA PRO A 387 0.32 20.12 -17.63
C PRO A 387 1.78 20.57 -17.80
N LEU A 388 2.60 19.68 -18.37
CA LEU A 388 3.92 20.02 -18.89
C LEU A 388 3.80 20.97 -20.09
N PRO A 389 4.82 21.80 -20.39
CA PRO A 389 4.87 22.57 -21.63
C PRO A 389 4.78 21.66 -22.88
N PRO A 390 4.21 22.14 -23.99
CA PRO A 390 4.16 21.38 -25.25
C PRO A 390 5.54 20.87 -25.69
N THR A 391 5.61 19.65 -26.22
CA THR A 391 6.89 19.01 -26.63
C THR A 391 7.70 19.79 -27.65
N ARG A 392 7.06 20.61 -28.50
CA ARG A 392 7.75 21.51 -29.44
C ARG A 392 8.63 22.57 -28.76
N ASP A 393 8.36 22.89 -27.48
CA ASP A 393 9.12 23.88 -26.72
C ASP A 393 10.35 23.24 -26.05
N TRP A 394 10.47 21.91 -26.08
CA TRP A 394 11.51 21.18 -25.36
C TRP A 394 12.82 21.27 -26.13
N THR A 395 13.89 21.72 -25.45
CA THR A 395 15.24 21.69 -26.01
C THR A 395 16.02 20.52 -25.43
N ASN A 396 16.47 19.59 -26.28
CA ASN A 396 17.37 18.51 -25.87
C ASN A 396 18.71 19.10 -25.40
N VAL A 397 19.07 18.88 -24.13
CA VAL A 397 20.32 19.40 -23.54
C VAL A 397 21.58 18.93 -24.26
N LYS A 398 21.56 17.76 -24.90
CA LYS A 398 22.72 17.23 -25.65
C LYS A 398 23.08 18.11 -26.86
N THR A 399 22.09 18.81 -27.43
CA THR A 399 22.31 19.78 -28.51
C THR A 399 22.97 21.09 -28.03
N LEU A 400 23.00 21.30 -26.71
CA LEU A 400 23.61 22.46 -26.05
C LEU A 400 24.98 22.14 -25.44
N GLY A 401 25.53 20.96 -25.71
CA GLY A 401 26.88 20.56 -25.29
C GLY A 401 26.96 19.68 -24.04
N VAL A 402 25.82 19.41 -23.38
CA VAL A 402 25.73 18.47 -22.25
C VAL A 402 25.94 17.03 -22.75
N LYS A 403 26.69 16.20 -22.02
CA LYS A 403 27.04 14.84 -22.45
C LYS A 403 26.10 13.77 -21.90
N GLY A 404 25.91 13.73 -20.58
CA GLY A 404 25.14 12.69 -19.90
C GLY A 404 25.77 11.30 -19.96
N ASP A 405 27.11 11.22 -19.99
CA ASP A 405 27.88 9.98 -20.17
C ASP A 405 28.40 9.35 -18.87
N GLY A 406 28.07 9.94 -17.71
CA GLY A 406 28.53 9.53 -16.38
C GLY A 406 29.98 9.90 -16.07
N VAL A 407 30.74 10.49 -17.00
CA VAL A 407 32.18 10.76 -16.82
C VAL A 407 32.46 12.26 -16.89
N THR A 408 31.95 12.90 -17.92
CA THR A 408 32.09 14.34 -18.18
C THR A 408 31.39 15.14 -17.09
N ASP A 409 32.07 16.13 -16.53
CA ASP A 409 31.42 17.09 -15.63
C ASP A 409 30.54 18.04 -16.45
N ASP A 410 29.24 17.79 -16.40
CA ASP A 410 28.22 18.53 -17.17
C ASP A 410 27.76 19.81 -16.47
N THR A 411 28.30 20.15 -15.29
CA THR A 411 27.80 21.27 -14.47
C THR A 411 27.71 22.59 -15.22
N ALA A 412 28.81 22.99 -15.88
CA ALA A 412 28.87 24.27 -16.59
C ALA A 412 27.96 24.27 -17.83
N ALA A 413 27.91 23.17 -18.57
CA ALA A 413 27.07 23.05 -19.76
C ALA A 413 25.57 23.02 -19.40
N LEU A 414 25.20 22.32 -18.33
CA LEU A 414 23.83 22.29 -17.81
C LEU A 414 23.41 23.65 -17.27
N GLN A 415 24.26 24.35 -16.52
CA GLN A 415 23.95 25.70 -16.05
C GLN A 415 23.76 26.65 -17.24
N ALA A 416 24.63 26.63 -18.24
CA ALA A 416 24.48 27.44 -19.44
C ALA A 416 23.19 27.12 -20.21
N ALA A 417 22.80 25.84 -20.28
CA ALA A 417 21.53 25.43 -20.86
C ALA A 417 20.33 25.98 -20.07
N ILE A 418 20.39 25.90 -18.74
CA ILE A 418 19.37 26.45 -17.82
C ILE A 418 19.26 27.96 -18.02
N ASP A 419 20.36 28.68 -18.16
CA ASP A 419 20.36 30.13 -18.34
C ASP A 419 19.80 30.52 -19.72
N ALA A 420 20.03 29.70 -20.76
CA ALA A 420 19.67 30.00 -22.14
C ALA A 420 18.27 29.55 -22.57
N ARG A 421 17.68 28.52 -21.95
CA ARG A 421 16.40 27.92 -22.38
C ARG A 421 15.48 27.62 -21.21
N ARG A 422 14.19 27.94 -21.39
CA ARG A 422 13.13 27.71 -20.39
C ARG A 422 12.85 26.23 -20.15
N VAL A 423 12.65 25.46 -21.21
CA VAL A 423 12.21 24.07 -21.17
C VAL A 423 13.31 23.17 -21.70
N LEU A 424 13.88 22.35 -20.81
CA LEU A 424 14.99 21.46 -21.11
C LEU A 424 14.55 20.02 -20.98
N TYR A 425 14.80 19.26 -22.05
CA TYR A 425 14.66 17.81 -22.07
C TYR A 425 16.02 17.16 -21.82
N LEU A 426 16.08 16.27 -20.83
CA LEU A 426 17.23 15.44 -20.50
C LEU A 426 16.93 14.02 -21.00
N PRO A 427 17.52 13.60 -22.14
CA PRO A 427 17.43 12.20 -22.56
C PRO A 427 18.04 11.25 -21.53
N ILE A 428 17.77 9.94 -21.67
CA ILE A 428 18.43 8.91 -20.86
C ILE A 428 19.96 9.11 -20.85
N GLY A 429 20.54 9.04 -19.65
CA GLY A 429 21.93 9.32 -19.37
C GLY A 429 22.22 9.62 -17.90
N ILE A 430 23.49 9.53 -17.53
CA ILE A 430 23.99 9.92 -16.21
C ILE A 430 24.73 11.25 -16.37
N TYR A 431 24.17 12.31 -15.82
CA TYR A 431 24.67 13.67 -15.89
C TYR A 431 25.46 13.96 -14.62
N LYS A 432 26.77 13.75 -14.67
CA LYS A 432 27.65 14.05 -13.54
C LYS A 432 27.73 15.57 -13.34
N ILE A 433 27.45 16.02 -12.14
CA ILE A 433 27.63 17.42 -11.72
C ILE A 433 28.55 17.50 -10.50
N THR A 434 29.17 18.65 -10.28
CA THR A 434 30.10 18.90 -9.17
C THR A 434 29.77 20.17 -8.38
N ALA A 435 28.80 20.98 -8.83
CA ALA A 435 28.28 22.13 -8.09
C ALA A 435 26.76 22.29 -8.26
N THR A 436 26.16 23.15 -7.44
CA THR A 436 24.72 23.49 -7.49
C THR A 436 24.31 24.04 -8.85
N LEU A 437 23.25 23.47 -9.42
CA LEU A 437 22.50 24.04 -10.55
C LEU A 437 21.44 25.01 -10.02
N ARG A 438 21.54 26.28 -10.42
CA ARG A 438 20.59 27.33 -10.04
C ARG A 438 19.55 27.51 -11.14
N LEU A 439 18.28 27.31 -10.81
CA LEU A 439 17.20 27.44 -11.78
C LEU A 439 16.77 28.92 -11.94
N ARG A 440 16.27 29.28 -13.13
CA ARG A 440 15.52 30.53 -13.33
C ARG A 440 14.13 30.40 -12.70
N PRO A 441 13.39 31.52 -12.48
CA PRO A 441 12.04 31.46 -11.89
C PRO A 441 11.02 30.61 -12.65
N ASP A 442 11.27 30.27 -13.91
CA ASP A 442 10.34 29.56 -14.79
C ASP A 442 10.95 28.33 -15.47
N THR A 443 12.13 27.88 -15.02
CA THR A 443 12.83 26.71 -15.58
C THR A 443 11.98 25.45 -15.43
N VAL A 444 11.95 24.65 -16.49
CA VAL A 444 11.32 23.34 -16.56
C VAL A 444 12.38 22.31 -16.99
N LEU A 445 12.64 21.31 -16.15
CA LEU A 445 13.50 20.17 -16.45
C LEU A 445 12.65 18.91 -16.60
N ILE A 446 12.80 18.21 -17.72
CA ILE A 446 11.99 17.04 -18.08
C ILE A 446 12.91 15.88 -18.47
N GLY A 447 12.76 14.75 -17.79
CA GLY A 447 13.15 13.42 -18.26
C GLY A 447 11.90 12.55 -18.44
N LEU A 448 12.07 11.35 -19.02
CA LEU A 448 10.97 10.38 -19.18
C LEU A 448 11.18 9.10 -18.36
N HIS A 449 12.28 9.00 -17.62
CA HIS A 449 12.62 7.79 -16.86
C HIS A 449 13.53 8.13 -15.66
N PRO A 450 13.00 8.27 -14.43
CA PRO A 450 13.76 8.76 -13.28
C PRO A 450 14.84 7.77 -12.80
N ALA A 451 14.75 6.48 -13.12
CA ALA A 451 15.84 5.54 -12.83
C ALA A 451 16.97 5.52 -13.89
N ALA A 452 16.76 6.13 -15.07
CA ALA A 452 17.71 6.06 -16.20
C ALA A 452 18.19 7.44 -16.68
N THR A 453 17.46 8.52 -16.33
CA THR A 453 17.85 9.91 -16.52
C THR A 453 18.25 10.46 -15.15
N GLN A 454 19.54 10.54 -14.86
CA GLN A 454 20.05 10.78 -13.52
C GLN A 454 21.00 11.98 -13.49
N LEU A 455 20.77 12.93 -12.60
CA LEU A 455 21.81 13.87 -12.15
C LEU A 455 22.55 13.22 -10.98
N ALA A 456 23.88 13.24 -11.01
CA ALA A 456 24.69 12.54 -10.02
C ALA A 456 25.88 13.37 -9.53
N LEU A 457 26.03 13.49 -8.21
CA LEU A 457 27.27 13.94 -7.60
C LEU A 457 28.24 12.77 -7.45
N PRO A 458 29.55 12.95 -7.70
CA PRO A 458 30.55 12.00 -7.27
C PRO A 458 30.68 12.01 -5.74
N ASP A 459 31.15 10.90 -5.17
CA ASP A 459 31.53 10.84 -3.76
C ASP A 459 32.70 11.77 -3.46
N ASN A 460 32.79 12.24 -2.20
CA ASN A 460 33.85 13.14 -1.74
C ASN A 460 33.99 14.41 -2.61
N ASN A 461 32.86 14.92 -3.11
CA ASN A 461 32.89 16.09 -3.98
C ASN A 461 33.29 17.33 -3.17
N PRO A 462 34.40 18.03 -3.50
CA PRO A 462 34.93 19.12 -2.68
C PRO A 462 33.92 20.23 -2.36
N ALA A 463 33.01 20.54 -3.29
CA ALA A 463 31.98 21.57 -3.10
C ALA A 463 30.92 21.21 -2.03
N HIS A 464 30.79 19.92 -1.71
CA HIS A 464 29.77 19.37 -0.80
C HIS A 464 30.39 18.74 0.47
N ALA A 465 31.71 18.85 0.62
CA ALA A 465 32.45 18.32 1.76
C ALA A 465 32.54 19.32 2.94
N GLY A 466 32.93 18.81 4.11
CA GLY A 466 33.16 19.60 5.32
C GLY A 466 31.90 20.04 6.07
N VAL A 467 32.08 20.89 7.08
CA VAL A 467 30.99 21.48 7.86
C VAL A 467 30.62 22.83 7.27
N GLY A 468 29.35 23.04 6.95
CA GLY A 468 28.88 24.29 6.37
C GLY A 468 27.39 24.27 6.03
N PRO A 469 26.85 25.36 5.45
CA PRO A 469 25.48 25.41 4.99
C PRO A 469 25.26 24.40 3.86
N VAL A 470 24.00 24.01 3.68
CA VAL A 470 23.57 23.13 2.58
C VAL A 470 24.09 23.65 1.24
N ALA A 471 24.61 22.73 0.43
CA ALA A 471 24.97 22.91 -0.96
C ALA A 471 24.07 21.95 -1.76
N PRO A 472 22.90 22.39 -2.24
CA PRO A 472 21.97 21.50 -2.92
C PRO A 472 22.46 21.17 -4.34
N MET A 473 22.06 20.02 -4.90
CA MET A 473 22.30 19.73 -6.33
C MET A 473 21.48 20.68 -7.21
N ILE A 474 20.20 20.89 -6.88
CA ILE A 474 19.30 21.82 -7.57
C ILE A 474 18.76 22.84 -6.57
N GLU A 475 18.86 24.12 -6.90
CA GLU A 475 18.25 25.21 -6.13
C GLU A 475 17.26 25.99 -6.99
N THR A 476 16.03 26.15 -6.51
CA THR A 476 15.03 27.00 -7.15
C THR A 476 14.93 28.37 -6.48
N PRO A 477 14.61 29.44 -7.23
CA PRO A 477 14.46 30.78 -6.65
C PRO A 477 13.15 30.89 -5.86
N SER A 478 13.13 31.79 -4.89
CA SER A 478 11.93 32.06 -4.08
C SER A 478 10.76 32.51 -4.95
N GLY A 479 9.60 31.85 -4.79
CA GLY A 479 8.37 32.19 -5.51
C GLY A 479 8.34 31.77 -6.99
N GLY A 480 9.33 31.02 -7.49
CA GLY A 480 9.36 30.53 -8.87
C GLY A 480 8.19 29.60 -9.23
N ALA A 481 7.93 29.42 -10.52
CA ALA A 481 6.93 28.51 -11.09
C ALA A 481 7.61 27.31 -11.78
N ASN A 482 8.65 26.77 -11.14
CA ASN A 482 9.50 25.71 -11.70
C ASN A 482 8.77 24.38 -11.85
N ILE A 483 9.24 23.57 -12.81
CA ILE A 483 8.79 22.18 -13.00
C ILE A 483 9.99 21.24 -13.04
N LEU A 484 9.98 20.19 -12.23
CA LEU A 484 10.89 19.05 -12.32
C LEU A 484 10.06 17.79 -12.59
N SER A 485 10.34 17.09 -13.68
CA SER A 485 9.58 15.91 -14.08
C SER A 485 10.47 14.76 -14.56
N GLY A 486 10.24 13.54 -14.09
CA GLY A 486 10.79 12.31 -14.70
C GLY A 486 12.31 12.14 -14.59
N ILE A 487 12.94 12.72 -13.56
CA ILE A 487 14.39 12.70 -13.34
C ILE A 487 14.77 12.05 -12.00
N GLY A 488 15.94 11.40 -11.99
CA GLY A 488 16.57 10.86 -10.79
C GLY A 488 17.69 11.76 -10.26
N LEU A 489 17.83 11.85 -8.95
CA LEU A 489 18.85 12.67 -8.29
C LEU A 489 19.66 11.83 -7.29
N PHE A 490 20.97 11.71 -7.52
CA PHE A 490 21.88 11.01 -6.61
C PHE A 490 22.90 11.99 -6.02
N THR A 491 22.85 12.17 -4.70
CA THR A 491 23.71 13.11 -3.96
C THR A 491 25.11 12.58 -3.66
N GLY A 492 25.46 11.38 -4.15
CA GLY A 492 26.61 10.63 -3.65
C GLY A 492 26.33 10.06 -2.26
N ARG A 493 27.29 9.34 -1.70
CA ARG A 493 27.23 8.71 -0.37
C ARG A 493 27.86 9.60 0.69
N ILE A 494 29.02 10.18 0.37
CA ILE A 494 29.87 10.92 1.32
C ILE A 494 29.97 12.40 0.92
N ASN A 495 28.83 13.10 0.94
CA ASN A 495 28.73 14.53 0.62
C ASN A 495 27.93 15.25 1.72
N PRO A 496 28.53 15.55 2.88
CA PRO A 496 27.78 15.92 4.08
C PRO A 496 26.99 17.23 4.00
N ARG A 497 27.29 18.09 3.02
CA ARG A 497 26.54 19.32 2.77
C ARG A 497 25.48 19.17 1.69
N ALA A 498 25.38 18.01 1.04
CA ALA A 498 24.45 17.80 -0.05
C ALA A 498 23.01 17.70 0.42
N SER A 499 22.12 18.22 -0.42
CA SER A 499 20.68 17.95 -0.48
C SER A 499 20.35 17.78 -1.96
N ALA A 500 19.43 16.90 -2.34
CA ALA A 500 19.13 16.72 -3.76
C ALA A 500 18.42 17.95 -4.33
N VAL A 501 17.48 18.52 -3.58
CA VAL A 501 16.75 19.72 -4.00
C VAL A 501 16.54 20.67 -2.82
N LEU A 502 16.92 21.93 -2.99
CA LEU A 502 16.43 23.05 -2.18
C LEU A 502 15.33 23.77 -2.97
N TRP A 503 14.08 23.50 -2.61
CA TRP A 503 12.88 23.98 -3.29
C TRP A 503 12.33 25.22 -2.59
N ARG A 504 12.36 26.35 -3.29
CA ARG A 504 11.79 27.64 -2.85
C ARG A 504 10.69 28.14 -3.78
N SER A 505 10.32 27.34 -4.77
CA SER A 505 9.30 27.67 -5.77
C SER A 505 7.94 27.87 -5.09
N GLY A 506 7.11 28.75 -5.65
CA GLY A 506 5.79 29.09 -5.12
C GLY A 506 4.70 28.07 -5.46
N GLU A 507 3.47 28.40 -5.08
CA GLU A 507 2.27 27.53 -5.19
C GLU A 507 1.99 26.99 -6.61
N SER A 508 2.41 27.69 -7.67
CA SER A 508 2.17 27.22 -9.05
C SER A 508 3.19 26.19 -9.55
N SER A 509 4.19 25.82 -8.73
CA SER A 509 5.28 24.94 -9.14
C SER A 509 4.92 23.45 -9.06
N LEU A 510 5.69 22.59 -9.74
CA LEU A 510 5.44 21.15 -9.83
C LEU A 510 6.73 20.33 -9.70
N MET A 511 6.72 19.32 -8.83
CA MET A 511 7.68 18.22 -8.83
C MET A 511 6.90 16.93 -9.06
N GLN A 512 7.17 16.23 -10.16
CA GLN A 512 6.42 15.04 -10.52
C GLN A 512 7.32 13.91 -11.02
N ASP A 513 7.05 12.66 -10.63
CA ASP A 513 7.82 11.51 -11.13
C ASP A 513 9.35 11.70 -10.94
N VAL A 514 9.72 12.30 -9.80
CA VAL A 514 11.13 12.51 -9.40
C VAL A 514 11.52 11.45 -8.38
N ARG A 515 12.71 10.87 -8.59
CA ARG A 515 13.30 9.90 -7.67
C ARG A 515 14.54 10.47 -6.99
N ILE A 516 14.60 10.42 -5.67
CA ILE A 516 15.87 10.62 -4.96
C ILE A 516 16.55 9.27 -4.76
N MET A 517 17.83 9.17 -5.10
CA MET A 517 18.58 7.93 -5.10
C MET A 517 19.50 7.87 -3.89
N GLY A 518 19.72 6.66 -3.37
CA GLY A 518 20.54 6.42 -2.17
C GLY A 518 20.38 5.01 -1.60
N GLY A 519 19.37 4.26 -2.04
CA GLY A 519 19.24 2.81 -1.85
C GLY A 519 18.54 2.11 -3.04
N HIS A 520 18.29 0.81 -2.92
CA HIS A 520 17.38 -0.01 -3.76
C HIS A 520 17.31 0.32 -5.28
N GLY A 521 18.20 -0.23 -6.10
CA GLY A 521 18.28 -0.01 -7.55
C GLY A 521 18.93 1.32 -7.92
N THR A 522 19.82 1.86 -7.07
CA THR A 522 20.57 3.10 -7.37
C THR A 522 21.80 2.78 -8.22
N ARG A 523 22.05 3.56 -9.28
CA ARG A 523 23.29 3.49 -10.06
C ARG A 523 24.22 4.62 -9.66
N ILE A 524 25.48 4.30 -9.42
CA ILE A 524 26.51 5.31 -9.15
C ILE A 524 27.08 5.85 -10.48
N VAL A 525 27.93 6.87 -10.41
CA VAL A 525 28.44 7.64 -11.56
C VAL A 525 29.16 6.76 -12.61
N ASP A 526 29.74 5.62 -12.22
CA ASP A 526 30.35 4.63 -13.13
C ASP A 526 29.36 3.57 -13.68
N ALA A 527 28.06 3.84 -13.52
CA ALA A 527 26.93 2.98 -13.89
C ALA A 527 26.85 1.62 -13.18
N LYS A 528 27.65 1.39 -12.13
CA LYS A 528 27.49 0.19 -11.29
C LYS A 528 26.28 0.34 -10.35
N PRO A 529 25.58 -0.76 -10.05
CA PRO A 529 24.60 -0.78 -8.97
C PRO A 529 25.29 -0.44 -7.64
N LEU A 530 24.66 0.41 -6.84
CA LEU A 530 25.10 0.72 -5.48
C LEU A 530 25.16 -0.56 -4.63
N GLU A 531 24.24 -1.50 -4.87
CA GLU A 531 24.15 -2.80 -4.19
C GLU A 531 25.33 -3.72 -4.50
N ALA A 532 26.01 -3.53 -5.64
CA ALA A 532 27.26 -4.26 -5.94
C ALA A 532 28.39 -3.91 -4.96
N LEU A 533 28.20 -2.86 -4.14
CA LEU A 533 29.10 -2.43 -3.08
C LEU A 533 28.59 -2.83 -1.69
N ASN A 534 27.40 -3.46 -1.58
CA ASN A 534 26.84 -3.93 -0.31
C ASN A 534 27.31 -5.36 0.01
N ALA A 535 27.88 -5.56 1.20
CA ALA A 535 28.07 -6.88 1.78
C ALA A 535 26.91 -7.19 2.73
N HIS A 536 26.03 -8.12 2.34
CA HIS A 536 24.89 -8.61 3.14
C HIS A 536 25.28 -9.46 4.38
N SER A 537 26.32 -9.07 5.15
CA SER A 537 26.90 -9.97 6.17
C SER A 537 27.25 -9.35 7.52
N GLY A 538 26.83 -8.11 7.84
CA GLY A 538 27.14 -7.54 9.16
C GLY A 538 28.64 -7.28 9.39
N ASP A 539 29.42 -7.01 8.34
CA ASP A 539 30.79 -6.46 8.39
C ASP A 539 30.84 -5.23 7.44
N PRO A 540 31.56 -4.15 7.80
CA PRO A 540 31.31 -2.80 7.31
C PRO A 540 31.81 -2.59 5.89
N VAL A 541 30.94 -2.06 5.02
CA VAL A 541 31.40 -1.41 3.79
C VAL A 541 32.09 -0.11 4.21
N ALA A 542 33.34 0.09 3.77
CA ALA A 542 34.42 0.76 4.50
C ALA A 542 34.32 2.27 4.83
N ASP A 543 33.15 2.91 4.78
CA ASP A 543 32.93 4.20 5.46
C ASP A 543 31.52 4.47 6.04
N ASN A 544 30.48 3.73 5.65
CA ASN A 544 29.16 3.58 6.32
C ASN A 544 28.58 4.81 7.05
N ARG A 545 28.84 6.03 6.57
CA ARG A 545 28.32 7.25 7.20
C ARG A 545 26.93 7.55 6.66
N TRP A 546 25.95 6.74 7.09
CA TRP A 546 24.54 7.14 6.97
C TRP A 546 24.27 8.39 7.79
N ASP A 547 23.14 9.03 7.54
CA ASP A 547 22.77 10.25 8.27
C ASP A 547 23.87 11.33 8.18
N ALA A 548 24.52 11.40 7.02
CA ALA A 548 25.63 12.31 6.79
C ALA A 548 25.21 13.56 6.02
N GLN A 549 24.07 13.52 5.32
CA GLN A 549 23.64 14.55 4.38
C GLN A 549 22.42 15.32 4.91
N TYR A 550 22.21 16.52 4.39
CA TYR A 550 20.97 17.28 4.60
C TYR A 550 19.78 16.55 3.98
N PRO A 551 18.53 16.98 4.22
CA PRO A 551 17.36 16.27 3.72
C PRO A 551 17.42 16.07 2.20
N SER A 552 16.90 14.93 1.74
CA SER A 552 16.84 14.59 0.31
C SER A 552 16.13 15.69 -0.47
N ILE A 553 14.90 16.03 -0.08
CA ILE A 553 14.16 17.17 -0.60
C ILE A 553 13.92 18.14 0.55
N TRP A 554 14.39 19.37 0.40
CA TRP A 554 14.15 20.44 1.35
C TRP A 554 13.33 21.56 0.71
N VAL A 555 12.05 21.66 1.10
CA VAL A 555 11.19 22.80 0.78
C VAL A 555 11.37 23.88 1.85
N SER A 556 11.76 25.09 1.45
CA SER A 556 11.99 26.20 2.39
C SER A 556 11.37 27.49 1.87
N GLY A 557 10.28 27.94 2.52
CA GLY A 557 9.46 29.09 2.07
C GLY A 557 8.65 28.85 0.80
N GLY A 558 8.82 27.67 0.16
CA GLY A 558 8.12 27.28 -1.06
C GLY A 558 6.84 26.49 -0.82
N GLY A 559 6.21 26.06 -1.91
CA GLY A 559 5.01 25.24 -1.96
C GLY A 559 4.84 24.60 -3.34
N GLY A 560 3.60 24.35 -3.75
CA GLY A 560 3.27 23.75 -5.04
C GLY A 560 2.85 22.29 -4.95
N VAL A 561 2.85 21.61 -6.09
CA VAL A 561 2.37 20.22 -6.20
C VAL A 561 3.55 19.25 -6.26
N PHE A 562 3.49 18.19 -5.47
CA PHE A 562 4.43 17.08 -5.46
C PHE A 562 3.65 15.79 -5.74
N ALA A 563 3.92 15.12 -6.86
CA ALA A 563 3.13 13.97 -7.28
C ALA A 563 3.99 12.80 -7.77
N ASN A 564 3.72 11.57 -7.33
CA ASN A 564 4.50 10.38 -7.71
C ASN A 564 6.00 10.59 -7.46
N VAL A 565 6.35 11.00 -6.25
CA VAL A 565 7.74 11.23 -5.83
C VAL A 565 8.16 10.09 -4.91
N TRP A 566 9.35 9.53 -5.15
CA TRP A 566 9.94 8.51 -4.29
C TRP A 566 11.32 8.94 -3.81
N SER A 567 11.55 8.86 -2.51
CA SER A 567 12.84 9.22 -1.91
C SER A 567 13.41 8.07 -1.08
N PRO A 568 14.10 7.08 -1.67
CA PRO A 568 14.89 6.09 -0.93
C PRO A 568 16.36 6.51 -0.79
N ASN A 569 16.72 7.22 0.29
CA ASN A 569 18.10 7.69 0.50
C ASN A 569 18.58 7.62 1.96
N THR A 570 19.19 6.48 2.32
CA THR A 570 19.78 6.21 3.63
C THR A 570 20.89 7.19 4.05
N PHE A 571 21.50 7.94 3.11
CA PHE A 571 22.55 8.91 3.46
C PHE A 571 22.01 10.23 3.98
N ALA A 572 20.75 10.58 3.67
CA ALA A 572 20.12 11.81 4.10
C ALA A 572 19.50 11.66 5.50
N GLN A 573 19.60 12.73 6.30
CA GLN A 573 18.98 12.76 7.61
C GLN A 573 17.44 12.63 7.57
N ALA A 574 16.82 13.09 6.48
CA ALA A 574 15.40 13.00 6.25
C ALA A 574 15.06 12.97 4.76
N GLY A 575 13.90 12.42 4.40
CA GLY A 575 13.49 12.32 3.01
C GLY A 575 12.81 13.56 2.47
N PHE A 576 11.74 13.99 3.12
CA PHE A 576 10.99 15.17 2.72
C PHE A 576 10.85 16.13 3.89
N TYR A 577 11.57 17.25 3.81
CA TYR A 577 11.62 18.27 4.86
C TYR A 577 10.99 19.56 4.34
N VAL A 578 9.90 20.02 4.96
CA VAL A 578 9.26 21.29 4.64
C VAL A 578 9.44 22.24 5.81
N SER A 579 9.89 23.47 5.55
CA SER A 579 9.97 24.47 6.60
C SER A 579 9.71 25.91 6.21
N ASN A 580 9.36 26.69 7.24
CA ASN A 580 9.24 28.15 7.20
C ASN A 580 8.36 28.64 6.04
N THR A 581 7.20 28.01 5.85
CA THR A 581 6.33 28.30 4.71
C THR A 581 4.87 28.43 5.11
N ARG A 582 4.19 29.37 4.47
CA ARG A 582 2.72 29.45 4.44
C ARG A 582 2.19 29.33 3.01
N THR A 583 3.09 29.15 2.05
CA THR A 583 2.76 28.90 0.66
C THR A 583 2.07 27.53 0.59
N PRO A 584 0.87 27.42 -0.01
CA PRO A 584 0.17 26.16 -0.08
C PRO A 584 0.98 25.06 -0.78
N GLY A 585 0.90 23.86 -0.24
CA GLY A 585 1.54 22.67 -0.78
C GLY A 585 0.60 21.47 -0.82
N HIS A 586 0.66 20.72 -1.92
CA HIS A 586 -0.16 19.54 -2.14
C HIS A 586 0.74 18.36 -2.50
N VAL A 587 0.62 17.27 -1.74
CA VAL A 587 1.32 16.01 -1.99
C VAL A 587 0.30 14.96 -2.40
N TYR A 588 0.56 14.31 -3.53
CA TYR A 588 -0.26 13.21 -4.07
C TYR A 588 0.64 11.99 -4.32
N GLU A 589 0.36 10.87 -3.67
CA GLU A 589 1.05 9.60 -3.94
C GLU A 589 2.59 9.74 -3.82
N MET A 590 3.06 10.01 -2.59
CA MET A 590 4.48 10.18 -2.30
C MET A 590 4.95 9.10 -1.33
N SER A 591 6.03 8.43 -1.70
CA SER A 591 6.69 7.40 -0.89
C SER A 591 8.03 7.93 -0.39
N VAL A 592 8.22 7.95 0.92
CA VAL A 592 9.46 8.42 1.55
C VAL A 592 9.93 7.34 2.52
N GLU A 593 11.06 6.72 2.19
CA GLU A 593 11.45 5.44 2.77
C GLU A 593 12.96 5.36 3.02
N HIS A 594 13.34 4.51 3.97
CA HIS A 594 14.73 4.13 4.23
C HIS A 594 15.66 5.27 4.70
N HIS A 595 15.14 6.32 5.33
CA HIS A 595 16.00 7.34 5.95
C HIS A 595 16.38 6.95 7.38
N VAL A 596 17.44 7.55 7.92
CA VAL A 596 17.95 7.14 9.24
C VAL A 596 17.15 7.74 10.38
N ARG A 597 16.75 9.02 10.26
CA ARG A 597 16.07 9.74 11.36
C ARG A 597 14.59 9.97 11.11
N ASN A 598 14.21 10.47 9.94
CA ASN A 598 12.82 10.82 9.65
C ASN A 598 12.49 10.60 8.19
N GLU A 599 11.30 10.11 7.89
CA GLU A 599 10.82 10.09 6.51
C GLU A 599 10.29 11.48 6.15
N PHE A 600 9.24 11.95 6.84
CA PHE A 600 8.71 13.31 6.70
C PHE A 600 9.02 14.20 7.90
N VAL A 601 9.38 15.46 7.63
CA VAL A 601 9.49 16.51 8.67
C VAL A 601 8.83 17.80 8.20
N LEU A 602 7.92 18.34 9.00
CA LEU A 602 7.29 19.65 8.80
C LEU A 602 7.64 20.57 9.97
N ASP A 603 8.24 21.74 9.71
CA ASP A 603 8.67 22.68 10.76
C ASP A 603 8.32 24.14 10.41
N ASP A 604 7.43 24.76 11.18
CA ASP A 604 6.85 26.09 10.88
C ASP A 604 6.14 26.14 9.50
N VAL A 605 5.23 25.18 9.30
CA VAL A 605 4.47 24.97 8.07
C VAL A 605 2.98 25.23 8.27
N GLU A 606 2.35 25.85 7.27
CA GLU A 606 0.90 26.10 7.24
C GLU A 606 0.32 25.89 5.83
N ASN A 607 -0.93 25.40 5.75
CA ASN A 607 -1.70 25.20 4.52
C ASN A 607 -1.18 24.08 3.62
N TRP A 608 -0.85 22.93 4.21
CA TRP A 608 -0.36 21.76 3.47
C TRP A 608 -1.32 20.58 3.54
N GLU A 609 -1.38 19.82 2.45
CA GLU A 609 -2.21 18.63 2.37
C GLU A 609 -1.40 17.49 1.77
N PHE A 610 -1.45 16.34 2.44
CA PHE A 610 -0.81 15.10 2.05
C PHE A 610 -1.89 14.05 1.82
N LEU A 611 -2.08 13.66 0.57
CA LEU A 611 -3.04 12.63 0.18
C LEU A 611 -2.24 11.42 -0.34
N ALA A 612 -2.45 10.25 0.27
CA ALA A 612 -1.62 9.06 0.09
C ALA A 612 -0.10 9.28 0.37
N PRO A 613 0.29 9.84 1.54
CA PRO A 613 1.68 9.74 1.99
C PRO A 613 1.95 8.32 2.51
N GLN A 614 2.99 7.71 1.97
CA GLN A 614 3.47 6.40 2.39
C GLN A 614 4.90 6.52 2.93
N THR A 615 5.19 5.74 3.98
CA THR A 615 6.54 5.64 4.54
C THR A 615 6.91 4.20 4.87
N GLU A 616 8.18 3.88 4.75
CA GLU A 616 8.73 2.57 5.12
C GLU A 616 10.00 2.73 5.96
N GLN A 617 9.98 2.12 7.15
CA GLN A 617 11.15 1.99 8.01
C GLN A 617 11.78 0.60 7.88
N GLU A 618 13.07 0.55 7.53
CA GLU A 618 13.87 -0.68 7.43
C GLU A 618 15.03 -0.67 8.41
N VAL A 619 15.31 -1.83 9.01
CA VAL A 619 16.39 -1.98 10.01
C VAL A 619 17.76 -1.88 9.40
N GLY A 620 17.89 -2.32 8.14
CA GLY A 620 19.12 -2.19 7.37
C GLY A 620 19.50 -0.76 7.01
N ASP A 621 18.67 0.25 7.30
CA ASP A 621 18.89 1.64 6.89
C ASP A 621 18.73 2.61 8.09
N GLY A 622 17.65 2.46 8.87
CA GLY A 622 17.27 3.39 9.93
C GLY A 622 16.28 2.77 10.94
N PRO A 623 16.73 1.89 11.85
CA PRO A 623 15.85 1.19 12.80
C PRO A 623 15.16 2.12 13.82
N ASP A 624 15.57 3.39 13.89
CA ASP A 624 15.03 4.44 14.76
C ASP A 624 14.29 5.55 13.98
N ALA A 625 14.21 5.46 12.65
CA ALA A 625 13.51 6.43 11.83
C ALA A 625 12.04 6.60 12.23
N ILE A 626 11.60 7.86 12.28
CA ILE A 626 10.20 8.23 12.52
C ILE A 626 9.53 8.47 11.18
N SER A 627 8.31 7.94 11.00
CA SER A 627 7.57 8.11 9.76
C SER A 627 7.19 9.59 9.52
N LEU A 628 6.62 10.27 10.50
CA LEU A 628 6.21 11.67 10.36
C LEU A 628 6.51 12.48 11.62
N GLU A 629 7.22 13.59 11.46
CA GLU A 629 7.43 14.56 12.52
C GLU A 629 6.89 15.95 12.13
N VAL A 630 6.05 16.53 13.00
CA VAL A 630 5.43 17.85 12.78
C VAL A 630 5.75 18.76 13.94
N ARG A 631 6.33 19.92 13.63
CA ARG A 631 6.84 20.90 14.59
C ARG A 631 6.28 22.28 14.28
N ASN A 632 5.81 23.00 15.28
CA ASN A 632 5.43 24.43 15.17
C ASN A 632 4.47 24.73 14.00
N SER A 633 3.65 23.76 13.60
CA SER A 633 2.92 23.80 12.34
C SER A 633 1.41 23.74 12.57
N ARG A 634 0.64 24.25 11.61
CA ARG A 634 -0.82 24.24 11.72
C ARG A 634 -1.55 24.14 10.39
N ASN A 635 -2.84 23.83 10.44
CA ASN A 635 -3.70 23.70 9.26
C ASN A 635 -3.10 22.72 8.22
N ILE A 636 -2.93 21.47 8.64
CA ILE A 636 -2.38 20.40 7.80
C ILE A 636 -3.38 19.24 7.75
N LEU A 637 -3.58 18.68 6.56
CA LEU A 637 -4.35 17.46 6.35
C LEU A 637 -3.42 16.32 5.93
N PHE A 638 -3.54 15.18 6.63
CA PHE A 638 -3.05 13.90 6.18
C PHE A 638 -4.26 13.01 5.88
N ALA A 639 -4.38 12.51 4.66
CA ALA A 639 -5.46 11.62 4.26
C ALA A 639 -4.92 10.37 3.57
N ASN A 640 -5.47 9.20 3.93
CA ASN A 640 -4.96 7.89 3.53
C ASN A 640 -3.45 7.79 3.86
N TYR A 641 -3.07 8.01 5.10
CA TYR A 641 -1.67 7.93 5.53
C TYR A 641 -1.30 6.49 5.89
N HIS A 642 -0.20 5.99 5.31
CA HIS A 642 0.30 4.65 5.54
C HIS A 642 1.71 4.68 6.15
N GLY A 643 1.79 4.36 7.45
CA GLY A 643 3.04 4.25 8.20
C GLY A 643 3.49 2.79 8.35
N TYR A 644 4.33 2.29 7.45
CA TYR A 644 4.77 0.89 7.43
C TYR A 644 6.15 0.70 8.07
N ARG A 645 6.32 -0.42 8.79
CA ARG A 645 7.64 -0.94 9.21
C ARG A 645 7.90 -2.30 8.60
N VAL A 646 9.08 -2.51 8.04
CA VAL A 646 9.36 -3.76 7.31
C VAL A 646 9.23 -4.98 8.21
N THR A 647 8.69 -6.08 7.68
CA THR A 647 8.45 -7.34 8.40
C THR A 647 9.69 -7.96 9.05
N ARG A 648 10.89 -7.54 8.65
CA ARG A 648 12.19 -7.95 9.21
C ARG A 648 12.62 -7.11 10.42
N SER A 649 11.79 -6.13 10.80
CA SER A 649 12.03 -5.28 11.96
C SER A 649 12.19 -6.11 13.24
N TYR A 650 13.23 -5.82 14.02
CA TYR A 650 13.50 -6.43 15.32
C TYR A 650 13.60 -5.41 16.46
N HIS A 651 13.40 -4.12 16.16
CA HIS A 651 13.59 -3.00 17.08
C HIS A 651 12.23 -2.40 17.46
N PRO A 652 11.85 -2.31 18.75
CA PRO A 652 10.64 -1.59 19.17
C PRO A 652 10.68 -0.13 18.72
N ALA A 653 9.55 0.44 18.29
CA ALA A 653 9.47 1.86 17.94
C ALA A 653 8.26 2.49 18.60
N LYS A 654 8.49 3.61 19.29
CA LYS A 654 7.48 4.22 20.16
C LYS A 654 6.30 4.82 19.40
N MET A 655 6.54 5.45 18.26
CA MET A 655 5.47 6.12 17.49
C MET A 655 5.75 6.20 16.00
N ALA A 656 4.69 6.22 15.19
CA ALA A 656 4.78 6.56 13.77
C ALA A 656 4.82 8.09 13.56
N VAL A 657 3.93 8.81 14.25
CA VAL A 657 3.80 10.27 14.17
C VAL A 657 4.23 10.93 15.47
N ARG A 658 5.07 11.95 15.37
CA ARG A 658 5.53 12.77 16.50
C ARG A 658 5.16 14.23 16.30
N LEU A 659 4.49 14.82 17.30
CA LEU A 659 4.01 16.21 17.23
C LEU A 659 4.68 17.09 18.29
N PHE A 660 5.07 18.30 17.88
CA PHE A 660 5.58 19.37 18.73
C PHE A 660 4.88 20.68 18.38
N ASN A 661 4.28 21.34 19.36
CA ASN A 661 3.64 22.64 19.22
C ASN A 661 2.78 22.72 17.93
N ALA A 662 1.95 21.68 17.73
CA ALA A 662 1.14 21.51 16.53
C ALA A 662 -0.35 21.74 16.86
N ALA A 663 -1.06 22.37 15.92
CA ALA A 663 -2.45 22.75 16.05
C ALA A 663 -3.19 22.60 14.71
N ASP A 664 -4.48 22.33 14.73
CA ASP A 664 -5.32 22.16 13.54
C ASP A 664 -4.74 21.13 12.54
N ILE A 665 -4.23 20.01 13.08
CA ILE A 665 -3.77 18.86 12.30
C ILE A 665 -4.93 17.88 12.17
N ARG A 666 -5.24 17.47 10.93
CA ARG A 666 -6.35 16.59 10.62
C ARG A 666 -5.81 15.31 10.03
N PHE A 667 -6.09 14.19 10.68
CA PHE A 667 -5.81 12.86 10.15
C PHE A 667 -7.11 12.23 9.67
N ARG A 668 -7.08 11.75 8.42
CA ARG A 668 -8.16 11.02 7.79
C ARG A 668 -7.58 9.72 7.27
N ASN A 669 -8.23 8.61 7.58
CA ASN A 669 -7.84 7.28 7.17
C ASN A 669 -6.35 6.96 7.44
N VAL A 670 -6.04 6.52 8.65
CA VAL A 670 -4.68 6.18 9.09
C VAL A 670 -4.54 4.67 9.19
N HIS A 671 -3.51 4.16 8.52
CA HIS A 671 -3.12 2.75 8.54
C HIS A 671 -1.65 2.62 8.98
N ILE A 672 -1.40 1.88 10.07
CA ILE A 672 -0.06 1.71 10.63
C ILE A 672 0.16 0.23 10.92
N ASN A 673 1.08 -0.35 10.17
CA ASN A 673 1.20 -1.79 10.09
C ASN A 673 2.67 -2.23 9.97
N ALA A 674 2.91 -3.53 10.14
CA ALA A 674 4.21 -4.15 9.92
C ALA A 674 4.09 -5.53 9.27
N GLU A 675 3.09 -5.65 8.39
CA GLU A 675 2.74 -6.83 7.64
C GLU A 675 2.96 -6.61 6.14
N SER A 676 3.47 -7.64 5.47
CA SER A 676 3.49 -7.67 4.00
C SER A 676 3.57 -9.11 3.50
N GLY A 677 2.96 -9.34 2.35
CA GLY A 677 2.94 -10.63 1.70
C GLY A 677 4.33 -11.11 1.32
N PHE A 678 4.45 -12.43 1.13
CA PHE A 678 5.60 -13.06 0.51
C PHE A 678 5.14 -14.22 -0.37
N ALA A 679 5.49 -14.15 -1.65
CA ALA A 679 5.21 -15.19 -2.63
C ALA A 679 6.46 -16.05 -2.82
N SER A 680 6.38 -17.36 -2.59
CA SER A 680 7.52 -18.27 -2.68
C SER A 680 7.14 -19.69 -3.11
N CYS A 681 8.15 -20.49 -3.45
CA CYS A 681 8.03 -21.90 -3.78
C CYS A 681 9.11 -22.71 -3.07
N ASP A 682 8.72 -23.79 -2.39
CA ASP A 682 9.63 -24.69 -1.67
C ASP A 682 9.26 -26.17 -1.96
N ALA A 683 9.78 -27.10 -1.15
CA ALA A 683 9.49 -28.53 -1.27
C ALA A 683 8.00 -28.87 -1.01
N GLU A 684 7.28 -28.06 -0.24
CA GLU A 684 5.85 -28.21 0.04
C GLU A 684 4.97 -27.58 -1.05
N GLY A 685 5.54 -26.72 -1.91
CA GLY A 685 4.89 -26.18 -3.11
C GLY A 685 4.97 -24.67 -3.21
N CYS A 686 4.25 -24.11 -4.19
CA CYS A 686 4.18 -22.67 -4.41
C CYS A 686 2.98 -22.05 -3.69
N GLY A 687 3.14 -20.84 -3.18
CA GLY A 687 2.05 -20.12 -2.53
C GLY A 687 2.45 -18.72 -2.07
N THR A 688 1.57 -18.13 -1.28
CA THR A 688 1.77 -16.83 -0.65
C THR A 688 1.57 -16.99 0.85
N PHE A 689 2.24 -16.14 1.62
CA PHE A 689 2.15 -16.12 3.06
C PHE A 689 2.23 -14.67 3.55
N LEU A 690 1.35 -14.27 4.47
CA LEU A 690 1.36 -12.91 5.04
C LEU A 690 2.37 -12.87 6.20
N ARG A 691 3.52 -12.25 5.95
CA ARG A 691 4.55 -12.07 6.99
C ARG A 691 4.12 -10.92 7.90
N ALA A 692 4.39 -11.06 9.19
CA ALA A 692 4.19 -10.02 10.18
C ALA A 692 5.46 -9.86 11.01
N SER A 693 5.79 -8.62 11.35
CA SER A 693 6.75 -8.32 12.42
C SER A 693 6.03 -8.23 13.77
N LYS A 694 6.73 -8.60 14.84
CA LYS A 694 6.31 -8.31 16.22
C LYS A 694 6.61 -6.86 16.65
N PHE A 695 7.03 -6.02 15.70
CA PHE A 695 7.48 -4.65 15.96
C PHE A 695 6.85 -3.61 15.02
N PRO A 696 5.51 -3.52 14.87
CA PRO A 696 4.89 -2.29 14.38
C PRO A 696 5.14 -1.12 15.36
N PHE A 697 4.91 0.13 14.93
CA PHE A 697 4.97 1.30 15.83
C PHE A 697 4.01 1.12 17.01
N GLU A 698 4.43 1.33 18.25
CA GLU A 698 3.57 1.12 19.43
C GLU A 698 2.34 2.03 19.43
N ASN A 699 2.53 3.29 19.05
CA ASN A 699 1.48 4.31 19.01
C ASN A 699 1.39 4.93 17.61
N ALA A 700 0.18 5.30 17.20
CA ALA A 700 0.01 6.02 15.95
C ALA A 700 0.55 7.44 16.04
N VAL A 701 0.18 8.16 17.11
CA VAL A 701 0.58 9.55 17.31
C VAL A 701 1.02 9.74 18.75
N VAL A 702 2.12 10.47 18.95
CA VAL A 702 2.51 11.00 20.25
C VAL A 702 2.72 12.50 20.13
N ASP A 703 1.99 13.23 20.95
CA ASP A 703 2.13 14.68 21.08
C ASP A 703 3.00 14.99 22.30
N GLU A 704 4.22 15.42 22.01
CA GLU A 704 5.23 15.73 23.01
C GLU A 704 4.94 17.04 23.74
N THR A 705 4.10 17.91 23.18
CA THR A 705 3.72 19.16 23.83
C THR A 705 2.62 18.93 24.85
N ARG A 706 1.64 18.09 24.49
CA ARG A 706 0.51 17.76 25.37
C ARG A 706 0.79 16.54 26.26
N GLN A 707 1.87 15.79 25.99
CA GLN A 707 2.24 14.54 26.67
C GLN A 707 1.10 13.50 26.60
N ILE A 708 0.51 13.32 25.41
CA ILE A 708 -0.61 12.41 25.17
C ILE A 708 -0.28 11.47 24.00
N GLU A 709 -0.69 10.21 24.14
CA GLU A 709 -0.54 9.16 23.14
C GLU A 709 -1.89 8.81 22.49
N THR A 710 -1.88 8.56 21.18
CA THR A 710 -2.96 7.91 20.44
C THR A 710 -2.54 6.50 20.08
N ARG A 711 -3.20 5.51 20.69
CA ARG A 711 -2.82 4.09 20.56
C ARG A 711 -3.44 3.37 19.37
N GLU A 712 -4.62 3.78 18.93
CA GLU A 712 -5.28 3.16 17.78
C GLU A 712 -4.38 3.32 16.54
N ARG A 713 -3.96 2.20 15.93
CA ARG A 713 -3.15 2.18 14.70
C ARG A 713 -3.99 2.36 13.44
N GLU A 714 -5.26 2.04 13.54
CA GLU A 714 -6.25 2.08 12.47
C GLU A 714 -7.36 3.04 12.88
N PHE A 715 -7.57 4.14 12.15
CA PHE A 715 -8.71 5.03 12.39
C PHE A 715 -9.05 5.93 11.21
N ALA A 716 -10.34 6.24 11.04
CA ALA A 716 -10.82 7.08 9.97
C ALA A 716 -10.70 8.59 10.28
N VAL A 717 -10.80 9.00 11.55
CA VAL A 717 -10.81 10.42 11.93
C VAL A 717 -10.08 10.66 13.25
N LEU A 718 -9.14 11.61 13.24
CA LEU A 718 -8.60 12.29 14.41
C LEU A 718 -8.31 13.75 14.06
N ASP A 719 -8.81 14.68 14.86
CA ASP A 719 -8.49 16.09 14.79
C ASP A 719 -7.67 16.51 16.01
N ILE A 720 -6.58 17.24 15.76
CA ILE A 720 -5.71 17.84 16.78
C ILE A 720 -5.99 19.35 16.78
N PRO A 721 -6.97 19.83 17.56
CA PRO A 721 -7.31 21.25 17.59
C PRO A 721 -6.21 22.11 18.24
N ALA A 722 -6.25 23.42 18.04
CA ALA A 722 -5.36 24.36 18.73
C ALA A 722 -5.41 24.23 20.27
N ALA A 723 -6.60 24.17 20.86
CA ALA A 723 -6.79 23.98 22.29
C ALA A 723 -6.74 22.49 22.68
N ALA A 724 -6.01 22.14 23.74
CA ALA A 724 -6.01 20.77 24.24
C ALA A 724 -7.40 20.34 24.70
N SER A 725 -7.84 19.15 24.29
CA SER A 725 -9.06 18.54 24.82
C SER A 725 -8.76 17.88 26.16
N ALA A 726 -9.71 17.96 27.11
CA ALA A 726 -9.60 17.20 28.36
C ALA A 726 -9.64 15.70 28.04
N VAL A 727 -8.64 14.94 28.51
CA VAL A 727 -8.65 13.48 28.43
C VAL A 727 -9.50 12.96 29.59
N PRO A 728 -10.59 12.22 29.34
CA PRO A 728 -11.36 11.60 30.41
C PRO A 728 -10.47 10.65 31.21
N PRO A 729 -10.53 10.66 32.56
CA PRO A 729 -9.79 9.70 33.36
C PRO A 729 -10.21 8.26 33.02
N SER A 730 -9.24 7.34 33.11
CA SER A 730 -9.45 5.90 32.94
C SER A 730 -10.59 5.38 33.82
N LEU A 731 -11.37 4.42 33.31
CA LEU A 731 -12.46 3.77 34.05
C LEU A 731 -12.00 2.67 35.02
N THR A 732 -10.69 2.47 35.26
CA THR A 732 -10.21 1.43 36.19
C THR A 732 -9.12 1.91 37.15
N ASN A 733 -9.37 1.71 38.45
CA ASN A 733 -8.41 1.85 39.55
C ASN A 733 -7.54 0.57 39.76
N ALA A 734 -7.47 -0.35 38.79
CA ALA A 734 -6.66 -1.55 38.92
C ALA A 734 -5.17 -1.16 38.82
N ALA A 735 -4.46 -1.17 39.96
CA ALA A 735 -3.06 -0.79 40.01
C ALA A 735 -2.19 -1.83 39.27
N MET A 736 -1.80 -1.51 38.03
CA MET A 736 -0.83 -2.29 37.28
C MET A 736 0.52 -2.23 37.99
N LYS A 737 1.08 -3.39 38.34
CA LYS A 737 2.36 -3.46 39.07
C LYS A 737 3.49 -3.87 38.11
N PRO A 738 4.51 -3.04 37.88
CA PRO A 738 5.72 -3.49 37.20
C PRO A 738 6.45 -4.52 38.06
N LEU A 739 6.82 -5.65 37.45
CA LEU A 739 7.53 -6.76 38.11
C LEU A 739 9.00 -6.80 37.74
N ALA A 740 9.34 -6.46 36.50
CA ALA A 740 10.70 -6.34 35.98
C ALA A 740 10.72 -5.46 34.73
N THR A 741 11.80 -4.69 34.53
CA THR A 741 11.96 -3.72 33.44
C THR A 741 13.32 -3.91 32.75
N GLY A 742 13.53 -3.22 31.63
CA GLY A 742 14.82 -3.19 30.93
C GLY A 742 14.97 -4.26 29.86
N PHE A 743 13.86 -4.85 29.43
CA PHE A 743 13.84 -5.79 28.33
C PHE A 743 13.90 -5.07 26.98
N TRP A 744 14.40 -5.77 25.98
CA TRP A 744 14.30 -5.38 24.58
C TRP A 744 12.89 -5.62 24.03
N SER A 745 12.39 -6.85 24.19
CA SER A 745 11.03 -7.24 23.85
C SER A 745 10.71 -8.62 24.40
N ILE A 746 9.65 -8.73 25.22
CA ILE A 746 9.25 -10.01 25.81
C ILE A 746 7.90 -10.49 25.30
N SER A 747 7.83 -11.77 24.93
CA SER A 747 6.60 -12.48 24.53
C SER A 747 6.86 -13.99 24.60
N GLY A 748 6.01 -14.81 23.98
CA GLY A 748 6.20 -16.25 23.89
C GLY A 748 6.10 -16.97 25.23
N ALA A 749 5.31 -16.43 26.15
CA ALA A 749 5.20 -16.89 27.52
C ALA A 749 4.29 -18.10 27.69
N ALA A 750 4.57 -18.87 28.75
CA ALA A 750 3.74 -19.96 29.24
C ALA A 750 3.76 -19.98 30.77
N VAL A 751 2.71 -20.54 31.37
CA VAL A 751 2.58 -20.66 32.82
C VAL A 751 2.63 -22.14 33.21
N ALA A 752 3.52 -22.47 34.15
CA ALA A 752 3.65 -23.81 34.70
C ALA A 752 2.49 -24.15 35.65
N PRO A 753 2.27 -25.45 35.94
CA PRO A 753 1.16 -25.87 36.81
C PRO A 753 1.16 -25.22 38.20
N ASP A 754 2.34 -24.89 38.74
CA ASP A 754 2.56 -24.22 40.03
C ASP A 754 2.34 -22.69 39.99
N GLY A 755 2.05 -22.14 38.82
CA GLY A 755 1.81 -20.72 38.60
C GLY A 755 3.05 -19.91 38.20
N ALA A 756 4.23 -20.53 38.06
CA ALA A 756 5.43 -19.85 37.59
C ALA A 756 5.27 -19.39 36.12
N LEU A 757 5.63 -18.14 35.84
CA LEU A 757 5.64 -17.59 34.49
C LEU A 757 6.99 -17.84 33.83
N TYR A 758 7.00 -18.39 32.63
CA TYR A 758 8.17 -18.48 31.76
C TYR A 758 7.94 -17.65 30.51
N PHE A 759 8.96 -16.96 30.00
CA PHE A 759 8.85 -16.12 28.81
C PHE A 759 10.17 -15.92 28.08
N VAL A 760 10.09 -15.42 26.85
CA VAL A 760 11.22 -15.28 25.94
C VAL A 760 11.56 -13.81 25.72
N GLU A 761 12.85 -13.50 25.79
CA GLU A 761 13.43 -12.28 25.21
C GLU A 761 14.25 -12.68 23.99
N ARG A 762 13.60 -12.65 22.81
CA ARG A 762 14.13 -13.29 21.60
C ARG A 762 15.44 -12.67 21.12
N ARG A 763 15.56 -11.34 21.17
CA ARG A 763 16.76 -10.61 20.66
C ARG A 763 18.04 -11.12 21.31
N PHE A 764 18.00 -11.42 22.61
CA PHE A 764 19.13 -11.97 23.36
C PHE A 764 19.04 -13.48 23.56
N GLN A 765 18.04 -14.13 22.99
CA GLN A 765 17.83 -15.59 23.01
C GLN A 765 17.71 -16.16 24.43
N ARG A 766 17.09 -15.40 25.33
CA ARG A 766 16.94 -15.75 26.74
C ARG A 766 15.55 -16.26 27.04
N ILE A 767 15.52 -17.26 27.93
CA ILE A 767 14.29 -17.73 28.57
C ILE A 767 14.36 -17.33 30.04
N TYR A 768 13.36 -16.58 30.49
CA TYR A 768 13.22 -16.12 31.86
C TYR A 768 12.16 -16.93 32.61
N ARG A 769 12.26 -16.94 33.93
CA ARG A 769 11.20 -17.34 34.87
C ARG A 769 10.90 -16.18 35.81
N TRP A 770 9.62 -16.00 36.13
CA TRP A 770 9.20 -15.10 37.21
C TRP A 770 8.28 -15.83 38.19
N THR A 771 8.55 -15.65 39.48
CA THR A 771 7.68 -16.07 40.58
C THR A 771 7.65 -14.99 41.66
N SER A 772 6.58 -14.92 42.46
CA SER A 772 6.53 -14.00 43.60
C SER A 772 7.59 -14.30 44.66
N ALA A 773 8.01 -15.56 44.78
CA ALA A 773 8.99 -16.01 45.77
C ALA A 773 10.44 -15.66 45.39
N ARG A 774 10.80 -15.72 44.11
CA ARG A 774 12.19 -15.53 43.63
C ARG A 774 12.41 -14.29 42.77
N GLY A 775 11.35 -13.61 42.34
CA GLY A 775 11.48 -12.56 41.34
C GLY A 775 11.85 -13.13 39.97
N LEU A 776 12.62 -12.36 39.20
CA LEU A 776 13.07 -12.68 37.84
C LEU A 776 14.36 -13.53 37.86
N GLU A 777 14.38 -14.62 37.10
CA GLU A 777 15.53 -15.51 36.95
C GLU A 777 15.78 -15.83 35.47
N VAL A 778 17.05 -15.95 35.07
CA VAL A 778 17.42 -16.50 33.74
C VAL A 778 17.41 -18.03 33.83
N VAL A 779 16.57 -18.67 33.03
CA VAL A 779 16.43 -20.13 32.98
C VAL A 779 17.35 -20.74 31.93
N ARG A 780 17.45 -20.11 30.75
CA ARG A 780 18.33 -20.49 29.64
C ARG A 780 18.85 -19.24 28.90
N ASP A 781 20.06 -19.35 28.37
CA ASP A 781 20.78 -18.34 27.57
C ASP A 781 21.55 -19.05 26.44
N ASN A 782 20.91 -20.07 25.84
CA ASN A 782 21.49 -20.81 24.72
C ASN A 782 21.20 -20.04 23.42
N ALA A 783 22.18 -19.97 22.53
CA ALA A 783 22.04 -19.30 21.22
C ALA A 783 21.22 -20.14 20.22
N LEU A 784 19.95 -20.39 20.54
CA LEU A 784 19.02 -21.25 19.80
C LEU A 784 17.72 -20.53 19.40
N ASP A 785 17.70 -19.19 19.30
CA ASP A 785 16.60 -18.33 18.84
C ASP A 785 15.19 -18.81 19.28
N PRO A 786 14.94 -18.91 20.61
CA PRO A 786 13.63 -19.28 21.12
C PRO A 786 12.58 -18.24 20.73
N VAL A 787 11.35 -18.68 20.47
CA VAL A 787 10.25 -17.82 20.01
C VAL A 787 9.01 -17.96 20.90
N ASN A 788 8.54 -19.19 21.11
CA ASN A 788 7.33 -19.48 21.90
C ASN A 788 7.57 -20.67 22.83
N LEU A 789 6.95 -20.63 24.01
CA LEU A 789 7.06 -21.65 25.04
C LEU A 789 5.73 -22.35 25.31
N ALA A 790 5.83 -23.57 25.84
CA ALA A 790 4.77 -24.23 26.58
C ALA A 790 5.41 -25.02 27.75
N VAL A 791 4.61 -25.34 28.77
CA VAL A 791 5.08 -26.14 29.92
C VAL A 791 4.31 -27.45 29.95
N ASP A 792 5.03 -28.57 29.86
CA ASP A 792 4.42 -29.89 29.91
C ASP A 792 4.00 -30.28 31.35
N GLY A 793 3.31 -31.40 31.50
CA GLY A 793 2.79 -31.83 32.80
C GLY A 793 3.88 -32.33 33.77
N SER A 794 5.12 -32.48 33.31
CA SER A 794 6.30 -32.75 34.15
C SER A 794 7.02 -31.48 34.60
N GLY A 795 6.61 -30.30 34.09
CA GLY A 795 7.24 -29.01 34.38
C GLY A 795 8.39 -28.66 33.42
N LYS A 796 8.65 -29.49 32.40
CA LYS A 796 9.65 -29.18 31.37
C LYS A 796 9.11 -28.16 30.37
N LEU A 797 10.01 -27.32 29.86
CA LEU A 797 9.66 -26.37 28.82
C LEU A 797 9.73 -27.07 27.47
N LEU A 798 8.69 -26.90 26.66
CA LEU A 798 8.70 -27.11 25.23
C LEU A 798 9.01 -25.76 24.57
N VAL A 799 10.03 -25.71 23.74
CA VAL A 799 10.51 -24.47 23.11
C VAL A 799 10.40 -24.60 21.60
N LEU A 800 9.65 -23.69 21.00
CA LEU A 800 9.67 -23.46 19.55
C LEU A 800 10.77 -22.44 19.23
N SER A 801 11.65 -22.81 18.31
CA SER A 801 12.76 -22.00 17.81
C SER A 801 12.64 -21.78 16.30
N SER A 802 13.06 -20.60 15.85
CA SER A 802 13.21 -20.33 14.41
C SER A 802 14.51 -20.84 13.81
N PHE A 803 15.38 -21.55 14.53
CA PHE A 803 16.57 -22.15 13.90
C PHE A 803 16.22 -23.37 13.02
N GLY A 804 16.95 -23.50 11.90
CA GLY A 804 16.80 -24.61 10.93
C GLY A 804 15.81 -24.31 9.81
N PRO A 805 15.77 -25.12 8.73
CA PRO A 805 14.95 -24.82 7.54
C PRO A 805 13.44 -24.82 7.82
N GLU A 806 12.96 -25.70 8.71
CA GLU A 806 11.54 -25.79 9.10
C GLU A 806 11.29 -25.25 10.53
N GLY A 807 12.24 -24.49 11.10
CA GLY A 807 12.28 -24.27 12.55
C GLY A 807 12.67 -25.54 13.33
N THR A 808 12.83 -25.40 14.64
CA THR A 808 13.21 -26.52 15.54
C THR A 808 12.36 -26.49 16.81
N VAL A 809 11.97 -27.66 17.29
CA VAL A 809 11.32 -27.81 18.59
C VAL A 809 12.21 -28.63 19.51
N TYR A 810 12.41 -28.17 20.73
CA TYR A 810 13.20 -28.89 21.74
C TYR A 810 12.59 -28.73 23.13
N SER A 811 12.96 -29.63 24.03
CA SER A 811 12.57 -29.58 25.44
C SER A 811 13.78 -29.33 26.33
N VAL A 812 13.56 -28.55 27.40
CA VAL A 812 14.55 -28.33 28.47
C VAL A 812 13.90 -28.48 29.84
N ASP A 813 14.65 -29.07 30.77
CA ASP A 813 14.30 -29.03 32.19
C ASP A 813 14.73 -27.66 32.76
N PRO A 814 13.81 -26.78 33.20
CA PRO A 814 14.17 -25.46 33.67
C PRO A 814 15.15 -25.48 34.86
N ASP A 815 15.07 -26.50 35.71
CA ASP A 815 15.92 -26.66 36.89
C ASP A 815 17.06 -27.69 36.69
N GLY A 816 17.11 -28.35 35.53
CA GLY A 816 18.18 -29.26 35.12
C GLY A 816 19.45 -28.57 34.59
N PRO A 817 20.48 -29.36 34.22
CA PRO A 817 21.75 -28.87 33.68
C PRO A 817 21.57 -27.97 32.44
N LYS A 818 22.34 -26.88 32.36
CA LYS A 818 22.18 -25.85 31.30
C LYS A 818 22.74 -26.27 29.94
N ASP A 819 23.58 -27.30 29.92
CA ASP A 819 24.17 -27.94 28.74
C ASP A 819 23.30 -29.07 28.17
N GLN A 820 22.13 -29.34 28.78
CA GLN A 820 21.22 -30.40 28.33
C GLN A 820 19.93 -29.84 27.72
N LEU A 821 19.56 -30.43 26.60
CA LEU A 821 18.28 -30.26 25.92
C LEU A 821 17.92 -31.54 25.17
N THR A 822 16.65 -31.69 24.79
CA THR A 822 16.17 -32.80 23.95
C THR A 822 15.49 -32.24 22.72
N VAL A 823 16.09 -32.41 21.53
CA VAL A 823 15.44 -32.05 20.27
C VAL A 823 14.27 -33.00 20.02
N ILE A 824 13.12 -32.43 19.64
CA ILE A 824 11.90 -33.18 19.37
C ILE A 824 11.70 -33.23 17.86
N PRO A 825 11.82 -34.40 17.22
CA PRO A 825 11.56 -34.53 15.80
C PRO A 825 10.05 -34.42 15.50
N PRO A 826 9.65 -33.88 14.35
CA PRO A 826 8.26 -33.93 13.93
C PRO A 826 7.87 -35.36 13.57
N THR A 827 6.72 -35.83 14.04
CA THR A 827 6.12 -37.12 13.70
C THR A 827 4.84 -36.92 12.88
N PRO A 828 4.36 -37.93 12.11
CA PRO A 828 3.02 -37.87 11.53
C PRO A 828 1.96 -37.60 12.59
N ALA A 829 0.96 -36.76 12.26
CA ALA A 829 -0.09 -36.40 13.19
C ALA A 829 -0.95 -37.62 13.58
N ALA A 830 -1.18 -37.81 14.87
CA ALA A 830 -1.94 -38.92 15.42
C ALA A 830 -2.89 -38.49 16.57
N PRO A 831 -3.91 -39.29 16.92
CA PRO A 831 -4.72 -39.01 18.10
C PRO A 831 -3.91 -39.14 19.41
N HIS A 832 -3.96 -38.13 20.27
CA HIS A 832 -3.35 -38.12 21.61
C HIS A 832 -4.41 -37.88 22.70
N PRO A 833 -5.12 -38.93 23.17
CA PRO A 833 -6.15 -38.77 24.20
C PRO A 833 -5.58 -38.15 25.48
N GLY A 834 -6.16 -37.05 25.94
CA GLY A 834 -5.75 -36.34 27.16
C GLY A 834 -4.59 -35.37 26.99
N ALA A 835 -4.00 -35.26 25.81
CA ALA A 835 -3.05 -34.20 25.50
C ALA A 835 -3.76 -32.89 25.10
N LYS A 836 -3.10 -31.76 25.34
CA LYS A 836 -3.52 -30.45 24.83
C LYS A 836 -2.78 -30.13 23.54
N THR A 837 -3.51 -29.64 22.55
CA THR A 837 -2.96 -29.07 21.32
C THR A 837 -2.61 -27.61 21.54
N LEU A 838 -1.41 -27.21 21.14
CA LEU A 838 -0.90 -25.84 21.19
C LEU A 838 -1.22 -25.12 19.89
N LEU A 839 -1.85 -23.95 19.99
CA LEU A 839 -2.33 -23.17 18.84
C LEU A 839 -1.84 -21.72 18.91
N PRO A 840 -1.57 -21.06 17.76
CA PRO A 840 -1.37 -19.62 17.71
C PRO A 840 -2.59 -18.87 18.28
N VAL A 841 -2.35 -17.85 19.12
CA VAL A 841 -3.42 -16.98 19.65
C VAL A 841 -3.91 -15.98 18.61
N ASN A 842 -3.01 -15.53 17.73
CA ASN A 842 -3.30 -14.53 16.72
C ASN A 842 -2.72 -14.93 15.36
N TRP A 843 -3.43 -14.56 14.29
CA TRP A 843 -3.20 -15.00 12.91
C TRP A 843 -3.28 -13.85 11.93
N TRP A 844 -2.66 -14.04 10.77
CA TRP A 844 -2.67 -13.09 9.66
C TRP A 844 -3.01 -13.81 8.36
N ASN A 845 -4.11 -13.41 7.71
CA ASN A 845 -4.53 -13.99 6.45
C ASN A 845 -5.26 -12.97 5.59
N ASN A 846 -4.57 -12.41 4.59
CA ASN A 846 -5.09 -11.35 3.73
C ASN A 846 -5.06 -11.67 2.22
N GLY A 847 -4.59 -12.87 1.84
CA GLY A 847 -4.56 -13.31 0.45
C GLY A 847 -3.60 -12.55 -0.48
N GLU A 848 -2.71 -11.71 0.04
CA GLU A 848 -1.83 -10.84 -0.77
C GLU A 848 -1.04 -11.63 -1.84
N PHE A 849 -0.78 -10.97 -2.97
CA PHE A 849 -0.27 -11.51 -4.23
C PHE A 849 -1.23 -12.34 -5.08
N ARG A 850 -2.16 -13.08 -4.49
CA ARG A 850 -3.07 -13.92 -5.25
C ARG A 850 -4.28 -13.11 -5.71
N ASP A 851 -4.66 -13.30 -6.97
CA ASP A 851 -5.92 -12.78 -7.52
C ASP A 851 -7.10 -13.51 -6.88
N GLN A 852 -7.91 -12.79 -6.08
CA GLN A 852 -8.98 -13.37 -5.28
C GLN A 852 -10.36 -13.34 -5.96
N TYR A 853 -10.43 -12.76 -7.16
CA TYR A 853 -11.69 -12.62 -7.89
C TYR A 853 -12.07 -13.93 -8.58
N ASP A 854 -13.26 -14.43 -8.27
CA ASP A 854 -13.87 -15.55 -8.99
C ASP A 854 -14.87 -15.04 -10.04
N PRO A 855 -14.54 -15.11 -11.35
CA PRO A 855 -15.44 -14.65 -12.40
C PRO A 855 -16.69 -15.53 -12.56
N ALA A 856 -16.71 -16.76 -12.04
CA ALA A 856 -17.87 -17.64 -12.15
C ALA A 856 -18.99 -17.22 -11.17
N SER A 857 -18.61 -16.74 -9.99
CA SER A 857 -19.54 -16.21 -8.98
C SER A 857 -19.61 -14.68 -8.93
N ASP A 858 -18.78 -13.98 -9.72
CA ASP A 858 -18.67 -12.51 -9.76
C ASP A 858 -18.35 -11.91 -8.38
N ARG A 859 -17.51 -12.60 -7.61
CA ARG A 859 -17.26 -12.30 -6.20
C ARG A 859 -15.79 -12.51 -5.84
N PHE A 860 -15.30 -11.69 -4.92
CA PHE A 860 -14.03 -11.95 -4.24
C PHE A 860 -14.24 -12.86 -3.03
N THR A 861 -13.29 -13.77 -2.78
CA THR A 861 -13.26 -14.58 -1.55
C THR A 861 -13.00 -13.67 -0.36
N THR A 862 -13.83 -13.63 0.67
CA THR A 862 -13.66 -12.72 1.83
C THR A 862 -12.51 -13.12 2.76
N LEU A 863 -11.97 -12.16 3.52
CA LEU A 863 -10.93 -12.42 4.54
C LEU A 863 -11.38 -13.48 5.56
N ALA A 864 -12.63 -13.43 6.01
CA ALA A 864 -13.20 -14.42 6.92
C ALA A 864 -13.27 -15.83 6.31
N GLU A 865 -13.59 -15.94 5.01
CA GLU A 865 -13.58 -17.23 4.31
C GLU A 865 -12.16 -17.76 4.10
N MET A 866 -11.18 -16.89 3.81
CA MET A 866 -9.77 -17.29 3.73
C MET A 866 -9.27 -17.80 5.07
N PHE A 867 -9.52 -17.04 6.15
CA PHE A 867 -9.15 -17.45 7.50
C PHE A 867 -9.81 -18.77 7.89
N ALA A 868 -11.11 -18.91 7.65
CA ALA A 868 -11.82 -20.15 7.94
C ALA A 868 -11.27 -21.35 7.18
N ARG A 869 -10.96 -21.19 5.89
CA ARG A 869 -10.36 -22.24 5.05
C ARG A 869 -8.98 -22.66 5.59
N ASP A 870 -8.10 -21.70 5.85
CA ASP A 870 -6.69 -21.99 6.14
C ASP A 870 -6.49 -22.43 7.60
N ALA A 871 -7.26 -21.89 8.53
CA ALA A 871 -7.26 -22.32 9.93
C ALA A 871 -7.90 -23.72 10.11
N ALA A 872 -8.84 -24.12 9.23
CA ALA A 872 -9.46 -25.45 9.26
C ALA A 872 -8.59 -26.57 8.70
N ALA A 873 -7.46 -26.26 8.04
CA ALA A 873 -6.58 -27.28 7.49
C ALA A 873 -5.85 -28.04 8.62
N PRO A 874 -6.04 -29.37 8.79
CA PRO A 874 -5.29 -30.14 9.77
C PRO A 874 -3.82 -30.26 9.35
N LYS A 875 -2.90 -30.19 10.31
CA LYS A 875 -1.47 -30.30 10.00
C LYS A 875 -1.07 -31.77 9.96
N ALA A 876 -0.27 -32.14 8.97
CA ALA A 876 0.09 -33.55 8.71
C ALA A 876 1.17 -34.09 9.65
N ARG A 877 1.97 -33.20 10.25
CA ARG A 877 3.04 -33.52 11.20
C ARG A 877 2.81 -32.76 12.51
N GLU A 878 3.42 -33.23 13.59
CA GLU A 878 3.33 -32.62 14.92
C GLU A 878 4.58 -32.91 15.76
N TYR A 879 4.78 -32.11 16.79
CA TYR A 879 5.79 -32.31 17.83
C TYR A 879 5.10 -32.65 19.14
N VAL A 880 5.51 -33.74 19.78
CA VAL A 880 4.91 -34.23 21.02
C VAL A 880 5.88 -34.00 22.18
N SER A 881 5.41 -33.41 23.28
CA SER A 881 6.24 -33.20 24.47
C SER A 881 6.78 -34.53 25.01
N PRO A 882 7.92 -34.53 25.75
CA PRO A 882 8.49 -35.77 26.29
C PRO A 882 7.55 -36.58 27.18
N ASP A 883 6.61 -35.92 27.88
CA ASP A 883 5.60 -36.56 28.73
C ASP A 883 4.30 -36.93 27.98
N GLY A 884 4.21 -36.62 26.68
CA GLY A 884 3.05 -36.90 25.83
C GLY A 884 1.83 -36.00 26.08
N ARG A 885 1.91 -34.99 26.94
CA ARG A 885 0.74 -34.17 27.33
C ARG A 885 0.51 -32.93 26.49
N LEU A 886 1.49 -32.51 25.70
CA LEU A 886 1.38 -31.40 24.76
C LEU A 886 1.68 -31.85 23.35
N VAL A 887 0.91 -31.33 22.41
CA VAL A 887 1.11 -31.52 20.97
C VAL A 887 1.18 -30.14 20.32
N LEU A 888 2.28 -29.85 19.63
CA LEU A 888 2.40 -28.68 18.75
C LEU A 888 2.27 -29.16 17.30
N PRO A 889 1.17 -28.83 16.59
CA PRO A 889 1.08 -29.10 15.16
C PRO A 889 2.27 -28.46 14.43
N ALA A 890 2.84 -29.16 13.45
CA ALA A 890 3.95 -28.64 12.65
C ALA A 890 3.39 -27.75 11.53
N PHE A 891 3.26 -26.46 11.82
CA PHE A 891 2.85 -25.46 10.85
C PHE A 891 3.93 -25.30 9.78
N ARG A 892 3.51 -25.06 8.53
CA ARG A 892 4.43 -24.79 7.42
C ARG A 892 5.28 -23.56 7.77
N VAL A 893 6.58 -23.66 7.52
CA VAL A 893 7.52 -22.55 7.65
C VAL A 893 7.91 -22.07 6.27
N THR A 894 7.68 -20.79 6.00
CA THR A 894 8.10 -20.12 4.78
C THR A 894 9.45 -19.47 5.00
N GLN A 895 10.45 -19.82 4.17
CA GLN A 895 11.83 -19.36 4.29
C GLN A 895 12.19 -18.34 3.20
N GLN A 896 12.94 -17.30 3.59
CA GLN A 896 13.63 -16.38 2.67
C GLN A 896 15.12 -16.32 3.04
N GLY A 897 16.00 -16.62 2.07
CA GLY A 897 17.45 -16.69 2.29
C GLY A 897 17.93 -18.08 2.72
N PRO A 898 19.20 -18.25 3.14
CA PRO A 898 19.78 -19.54 3.54
C PRO A 898 19.21 -20.06 4.87
N PRO A 899 19.34 -21.38 5.17
CA PRO A 899 18.76 -21.99 6.37
C PRO A 899 19.58 -21.74 7.66
N ASP A 900 20.37 -20.68 7.72
CA ASP A 900 21.21 -20.29 8.86
C ASP A 900 20.64 -19.06 9.58
N HIS A 901 21.48 -18.31 10.30
CA HIS A 901 21.09 -17.14 11.09
C HIS A 901 20.85 -15.87 10.24
N VAL A 902 21.21 -15.86 8.95
CA VAL A 902 20.94 -14.72 8.06
C VAL A 902 19.63 -14.88 7.26
N GLY A 903 19.04 -16.08 7.28
CA GLY A 903 17.73 -16.34 6.68
C GLY A 903 16.55 -16.01 7.59
N TRP A 904 15.43 -15.63 6.97
CA TRP A 904 14.18 -15.30 7.63
C TRP A 904 13.16 -16.43 7.49
N ARG A 905 12.34 -16.60 8.52
CA ARG A 905 11.34 -17.66 8.62
C ARG A 905 10.04 -17.12 9.17
N TRP A 906 8.94 -17.52 8.54
CA TRP A 906 7.59 -17.13 8.95
C TRP A 906 6.67 -18.33 8.97
N SER A 907 5.80 -18.34 9.96
CA SER A 907 4.79 -19.36 10.21
C SER A 907 3.84 -18.79 11.25
N ASP A 908 2.60 -19.26 11.27
CA ASP A 908 1.60 -18.81 12.25
C ASP A 908 2.12 -18.96 13.69
N THR A 909 2.83 -20.06 13.98
CA THR A 909 3.42 -20.33 15.29
C THR A 909 4.70 -19.53 15.59
N LEU A 910 5.35 -18.95 14.58
CA LEU A 910 6.51 -18.06 14.76
C LEU A 910 6.09 -16.60 14.91
N GLN A 911 5.02 -16.18 14.24
CA GLN A 911 4.48 -14.81 14.30
C GLN A 911 3.61 -14.56 15.53
N THR A 912 2.87 -15.57 16.00
CA THR A 912 2.02 -15.43 17.19
C THR A 912 2.81 -14.95 18.41
N TYR A 913 2.20 -14.06 19.19
CA TYR A 913 2.82 -13.56 20.42
C TYR A 913 2.81 -14.58 21.56
N GLY A 914 1.98 -15.62 21.46
CA GLY A 914 1.93 -16.74 22.40
C GLY A 914 1.19 -17.96 21.85
N LEU A 915 1.21 -19.05 22.60
CA LEU A 915 0.46 -20.26 22.29
C LEU A 915 -0.66 -20.50 23.30
N ILE A 916 -1.80 -21.00 22.83
CA ILE A 916 -2.94 -21.40 23.68
C ILE A 916 -3.03 -22.93 23.70
N PRO A 917 -3.02 -23.56 24.90
CA PRO A 917 -3.23 -25.00 25.05
C PRO A 917 -4.72 -25.34 25.19
N ALA A 918 -5.25 -26.19 24.30
CA ALA A 918 -6.64 -26.66 24.37
C ALA A 918 -6.76 -28.13 23.93
N ALA A 919 -7.70 -28.87 24.52
CA ALA A 919 -7.97 -30.24 24.09
C ALA A 919 -8.79 -30.27 22.80
N VAL A 920 -8.65 -31.33 22.00
CA VAL A 920 -9.50 -31.54 20.82
C VAL A 920 -10.97 -31.59 21.27
N GLY A 921 -11.80 -30.78 20.63
CA GLY A 921 -13.21 -30.60 20.94
C GLY A 921 -13.52 -29.38 21.83
N GLU A 922 -12.52 -28.82 22.53
CA GLU A 922 -12.68 -27.59 23.31
C GLU A 922 -12.83 -26.36 22.41
N ARG A 923 -13.32 -25.26 23.00
CA ARG A 923 -13.36 -23.96 22.34
C ARG A 923 -12.21 -23.08 22.82
N VAL A 924 -11.66 -22.33 21.88
CA VAL A 924 -10.62 -21.32 22.10
C VAL A 924 -11.06 -19.98 21.54
N PHE A 925 -10.41 -18.92 22.01
CA PHE A 925 -10.51 -17.59 21.41
C PHE A 925 -9.19 -17.27 20.71
N VAL A 926 -9.28 -16.79 19.48
CA VAL A 926 -8.13 -16.39 18.64
C VAL A 926 -8.45 -15.09 17.92
N SER A 927 -7.45 -14.29 17.57
CA SER A 927 -7.64 -13.13 16.69
C SER A 927 -7.16 -13.38 15.26
N ASN A 928 -7.85 -12.76 14.30
CA ASN A 928 -7.36 -12.57 12.94
C ASN A 928 -7.04 -11.08 12.78
N GLU A 929 -5.76 -10.77 12.75
CA GLU A 929 -5.25 -9.40 12.69
C GLU A 929 -5.51 -8.76 11.32
N SER A 930 -5.63 -9.55 10.25
CA SER A 930 -6.02 -9.05 8.92
C SER A 930 -7.45 -8.51 8.87
N GLU A 931 -8.30 -8.84 9.86
CA GLU A 931 -9.63 -8.26 10.01
C GLU A 931 -9.77 -7.36 11.24
N GLY A 932 -8.79 -7.38 12.16
CA GLY A 932 -8.90 -6.71 13.45
C GLY A 932 -10.04 -7.28 14.30
N ARG A 933 -10.26 -8.61 14.27
CA ARG A 933 -11.37 -9.29 14.96
C ARG A 933 -10.90 -10.45 15.85
N THR A 934 -11.64 -10.70 16.93
CA THR A 934 -11.50 -11.91 17.75
C THR A 934 -12.63 -12.89 17.44
N TYR A 935 -12.26 -14.16 17.29
CA TYR A 935 -13.14 -15.29 17.01
C TYR A 935 -13.17 -16.27 18.18
N ARG A 936 -14.30 -16.94 18.37
CA ARG A 936 -14.38 -18.21 19.09
C ARG A 936 -14.36 -19.36 18.08
N ALA A 937 -13.58 -20.39 18.34
CA ALA A 937 -13.41 -21.54 17.45
C ALA A 937 -13.37 -22.85 18.22
N LYS A 938 -13.75 -23.96 17.58
CA LYS A 938 -13.62 -25.32 18.10
C LYS A 938 -12.34 -25.97 17.58
N VAL A 939 -11.56 -26.55 18.48
CA VAL A 939 -10.32 -27.27 18.15
C VAL A 939 -10.64 -28.66 17.62
N GLY A 940 -10.08 -28.99 16.46
CA GLY A 940 -10.14 -30.29 15.80
C GLY A 940 -8.79 -31.02 15.79
N PRO A 941 -8.77 -32.26 15.24
CA PRO A 941 -7.53 -33.02 15.05
C PRO A 941 -6.48 -32.25 14.24
N GLY A 942 -5.20 -32.47 14.55
CA GLY A 942 -4.09 -31.81 13.85
C GLY A 942 -4.08 -30.28 13.99
N GLY A 943 -4.74 -29.73 15.01
CA GLY A 943 -4.82 -28.28 15.26
C GLY A 943 -5.78 -27.52 14.35
N ALA A 944 -6.65 -28.19 13.61
CA ALA A 944 -7.66 -27.54 12.78
C ALA A 944 -8.62 -26.70 13.65
N LEU A 945 -8.96 -25.49 13.21
CA LEU A 945 -10.01 -24.67 13.80
C LEU A 945 -11.29 -24.78 12.96
N SER A 946 -12.41 -25.04 13.62
CA SER A 946 -13.73 -25.15 13.00
C SER A 946 -14.76 -24.35 13.77
N ASP A 947 -15.95 -24.15 13.20
CA ASP A 947 -17.03 -23.38 13.85
C ASP A 947 -16.55 -22.01 14.36
N LEU A 948 -15.83 -21.30 13.48
CA LEU A 948 -15.35 -19.94 13.70
C LEU A 948 -16.55 -19.00 13.74
N GLN A 949 -16.66 -18.26 14.83
CA GLN A 949 -17.71 -17.26 15.03
C GLN A 949 -17.07 -15.99 15.56
N VAL A 950 -17.38 -14.85 14.96
CA VAL A 950 -16.92 -13.55 15.47
C VAL A 950 -17.42 -13.40 16.91
N PHE A 951 -16.49 -13.17 17.83
CA PHE A 951 -16.76 -12.94 19.25
C PHE A 951 -16.74 -11.44 19.56
N ALA A 952 -15.78 -10.69 19.00
CA ALA A 952 -15.68 -9.25 19.14
C ALA A 952 -15.13 -8.59 17.87
N ASN A 953 -15.65 -7.40 17.53
CA ASN A 953 -15.12 -6.52 16.47
C ASN A 953 -13.86 -5.76 16.95
N ARG A 954 -12.96 -6.49 17.59
CA ARG A 954 -11.65 -6.03 18.05
C ARG A 954 -10.75 -7.25 18.20
N GLY A 955 -9.63 -7.24 17.50
CA GLY A 955 -8.52 -8.19 17.57
C GLY A 955 -7.22 -7.43 17.83
N GLY A 956 -6.18 -8.16 18.21
CA GLY A 956 -4.88 -7.57 18.49
C GLY A 956 -3.88 -8.62 18.94
N GLU A 957 -2.83 -8.17 19.62
CA GLU A 957 -1.64 -8.97 19.89
C GLU A 957 -1.92 -10.23 20.75
N SER A 958 -2.99 -10.26 21.54
CA SER A 958 -3.26 -11.39 22.45
C SER A 958 -4.71 -11.49 22.90
N VAL A 959 -5.14 -12.72 23.21
CA VAL A 959 -6.41 -13.03 23.85
C VAL A 959 -6.17 -13.98 25.03
N ALA A 960 -6.65 -13.60 26.21
CA ALA A 960 -6.59 -14.42 27.43
C ALA A 960 -7.98 -14.62 28.02
N VAL A 961 -8.19 -15.74 28.70
CA VAL A 961 -9.47 -16.07 29.35
C VAL A 961 -9.22 -16.34 30.82
N ASP A 962 -10.01 -15.72 31.69
CA ASP A 962 -9.92 -15.97 33.13
C ASP A 962 -10.70 -17.23 33.55
N PRO A 963 -10.54 -17.72 34.80
CA PRO A 963 -11.26 -18.90 35.27
C PRO A 963 -12.80 -18.77 35.28
N GLN A 964 -13.35 -17.57 35.16
CA GLN A 964 -14.78 -17.30 35.09
C GLN A 964 -15.29 -17.23 33.64
N GLY A 965 -14.40 -17.36 32.65
CA GLY A 965 -14.74 -17.29 31.23
C GLY A 965 -14.82 -15.86 30.68
N GLN A 966 -14.38 -14.84 31.42
CA GLN A 966 -14.24 -13.49 30.86
C GLN A 966 -13.02 -13.43 29.94
N VAL A 967 -13.14 -12.70 28.85
CA VAL A 967 -12.14 -12.66 27.77
C VAL A 967 -11.45 -11.31 27.75
N TYR A 968 -10.12 -11.29 27.69
CA TYR A 968 -9.28 -10.10 27.70
C TYR A 968 -8.53 -10.04 26.37
N VAL A 969 -8.78 -8.97 25.60
CA VAL A 969 -8.15 -8.75 24.28
C VAL A 969 -7.14 -7.61 24.40
N ALA A 970 -5.89 -7.88 24.07
CA ALA A 970 -4.85 -6.86 23.90
C ALA A 970 -4.98 -6.23 22.51
N ASN A 971 -5.18 -4.91 22.46
CA ASN A 971 -5.17 -4.11 21.23
C ASN A 971 -4.85 -2.65 21.61
N GLY A 972 -3.58 -2.35 21.88
CA GLY A 972 -3.10 -1.06 22.39
C GLY A 972 -3.43 -0.79 23.87
N GLN A 973 -4.65 -1.11 24.29
CA GLN A 973 -5.09 -1.28 25.68
C GLN A 973 -5.59 -2.72 25.89
N ILE A 974 -6.07 -3.06 27.09
CA ILE A 974 -6.73 -4.35 27.35
C ILE A 974 -8.24 -4.15 27.41
N PHE A 975 -8.99 -4.89 26.61
CA PHE A 975 -10.46 -4.85 26.57
C PHE A 975 -11.03 -6.12 27.19
N LYS A 976 -11.88 -5.95 28.20
CA LYS A 976 -12.52 -7.03 28.96
C LYS A 976 -13.92 -7.25 28.41
N TYR A 977 -14.20 -8.48 28.01
CA TYR A 977 -15.50 -8.94 27.53
C TYR A 977 -16.07 -9.99 28.48
N ALA A 978 -17.38 -9.98 28.67
CA ALA A 978 -18.09 -11.09 29.27
C ALA A 978 -18.06 -12.32 28.35
N ALA A 979 -18.37 -13.50 28.88
CA ALA A 979 -18.32 -14.76 28.13
C ALA A 979 -19.26 -14.81 26.91
N ASP A 980 -20.25 -13.91 26.86
CA ASP A 980 -21.20 -13.74 25.76
C ASP A 980 -20.74 -12.77 24.66
N GLY A 981 -19.58 -12.11 24.83
CA GLY A 981 -19.03 -11.15 23.88
C GLY A 981 -19.39 -9.68 24.15
N GLN A 982 -20.15 -9.38 25.20
CA GLN A 982 -20.43 -7.99 25.57
C GLN A 982 -19.19 -7.33 26.19
N LEU A 983 -18.84 -6.12 25.72
CA LEU A 983 -17.74 -5.35 26.30
C LEU A 983 -18.10 -4.96 27.73
N ALA A 984 -17.35 -5.48 28.70
CA ALA A 984 -17.54 -5.25 30.12
C ALA A 984 -16.64 -4.13 30.67
N GLY A 985 -15.53 -3.82 30.00
CA GLY A 985 -14.66 -2.72 30.41
C GLY A 985 -13.34 -2.65 29.63
N ARG A 986 -12.50 -1.69 30.01
CA ARG A 986 -11.16 -1.46 29.48
C ARG A 986 -10.19 -1.26 30.63
N ILE A 987 -8.98 -1.78 30.51
CA ILE A 987 -7.88 -1.56 31.45
C ILE A 987 -6.80 -0.80 30.69
N ASP A 988 -6.47 0.39 31.18
CA ASP A 988 -5.38 1.18 30.60
C ASP A 988 -4.04 0.67 31.10
N VAL A 989 -3.12 0.45 30.16
CA VAL A 989 -1.77 -0.05 30.42
C VAL A 989 -0.75 1.05 30.12
N PRO A 990 0.41 1.10 30.81
CA PRO A 990 1.43 2.12 30.54
C PRO A 990 2.18 1.88 29.22
N GLU A 991 2.29 0.64 28.77
CA GLU A 991 2.94 0.23 27.53
C GLU A 991 2.03 -0.71 26.74
N ARG A 992 2.15 -0.74 25.41
CA ARG A 992 1.33 -1.63 24.57
C ARG A 992 1.52 -3.11 24.99
N PRO A 993 0.43 -3.84 25.25
CA PRO A 993 0.51 -5.25 25.62
C PRO A 993 0.77 -6.10 24.38
N LEU A 994 1.80 -6.96 24.43
CA LEU A 994 2.13 -7.94 23.39
C LEU A 994 1.52 -9.31 23.70
N GLN A 995 1.51 -9.71 24.97
CA GLN A 995 0.93 -10.98 25.39
C GLN A 995 0.25 -10.85 26.74
N LEU A 996 -0.92 -11.47 26.86
CA LEU A 996 -1.70 -11.62 28.09
C LEU A 996 -1.71 -13.09 28.51
N VAL A 997 -1.42 -13.38 29.78
CA VAL A 997 -1.50 -14.76 30.29
C VAL A 997 -1.82 -14.80 31.79
N PHE A 998 -2.77 -15.66 32.17
CA PHE A 998 -3.12 -15.88 33.58
C PHE A 998 -2.18 -16.89 34.24
N GLY A 999 -1.69 -16.55 35.44
CA GLY A 999 -0.83 -17.39 36.25
C GLY A 999 -0.75 -16.93 37.70
N GLY A 1000 0.40 -17.15 38.33
CA GLY A 1000 0.57 -16.98 39.78
C GLY A 1000 0.01 -18.17 40.56
N PRO A 1001 0.29 -18.27 41.88
CA PRO A 1001 -0.05 -19.44 42.69
C PRO A 1001 -1.54 -19.81 42.70
N ASP A 1002 -2.42 -18.83 42.52
CA ASP A 1002 -3.88 -19.01 42.48
C ASP A 1002 -4.48 -18.96 41.05
N ARG A 1003 -3.63 -18.77 40.03
CA ARG A 1003 -4.00 -18.60 38.61
C ARG A 1003 -4.92 -17.42 38.33
N ARG A 1004 -4.93 -16.40 39.19
CA ARG A 1004 -5.74 -15.17 39.02
C ARG A 1004 -4.92 -13.94 38.68
N THR A 1005 -3.59 -14.06 38.68
CA THR A 1005 -2.72 -12.97 38.26
C THR A 1005 -2.67 -12.90 36.74
N LEU A 1006 -3.12 -11.80 36.15
CA LEU A 1006 -2.92 -11.52 34.74
C LEU A 1006 -1.52 -10.90 34.57
N PHE A 1007 -0.62 -11.64 33.93
CA PHE A 1007 0.65 -11.12 33.46
C PHE A 1007 0.46 -10.42 32.12
N VAL A 1008 1.09 -9.26 31.97
CA VAL A 1008 1.08 -8.45 30.76
C VAL A 1008 2.52 -8.23 30.33
N LEU A 1009 2.87 -8.80 29.19
CA LEU A 1009 4.21 -8.69 28.61
C LEU A 1009 4.21 -7.59 27.55
N THR A 1010 5.21 -6.72 27.59
CA THR A 1010 5.37 -5.58 26.66
C THR A 1010 6.76 -5.61 26.03
N HIS A 1011 7.14 -4.58 25.27
CA HIS A 1011 8.51 -4.48 24.78
C HIS A 1011 9.52 -4.34 25.95
N HIS A 1012 9.24 -3.50 26.95
CA HIS A 1012 10.26 -3.12 27.93
C HIS A 1012 10.03 -3.62 29.35
N THR A 1013 8.81 -4.05 29.67
CA THR A 1013 8.41 -4.32 31.06
C THR A 1013 7.49 -5.54 31.17
N LEU A 1014 7.68 -6.33 32.22
CA LEU A 1014 6.72 -7.32 32.68
C LEU A 1014 5.81 -6.68 33.74
N TYR A 1015 4.51 -6.65 33.50
CA TYR A 1015 3.52 -6.18 34.46
C TYR A 1015 2.66 -7.33 34.99
N ALA A 1016 2.04 -7.10 36.15
CA ALA A 1016 0.98 -7.94 36.68
C ALA A 1016 -0.18 -7.11 37.24
N LEU A 1017 -1.38 -7.67 37.15
CA LEU A 1017 -2.57 -7.18 37.85
C LEU A 1017 -3.50 -8.34 38.23
N THR A 1018 -4.43 -8.08 39.14
CA THR A 1018 -5.54 -8.98 39.46
C THR A 1018 -6.84 -8.27 39.02
N PRO A 1019 -7.42 -8.65 37.86
CA PRO A 1019 -8.52 -7.92 37.20
C PRO A 1019 -9.91 -8.04 37.85
#